data_AF-A0A8C8ZIF3-F1
#
_entry.id   AF-A0A8C8ZIF3-F1
#
_cell.length_a   1.000
_cell.length_b   1.000
_cell.length_c   1.000
_cell.angle_alpha   90.00
_cell.angle_beta   90.00
_cell.angle_gamma   90.00
#
_symmetry.space_group_name_H-M   'P 1'
#
loop_
_entity.id
_entity.type
_entity.pdbx_description
1 polymer ?
#
loop_
_entity_poly.entity_id
_entity_poly.type
_entity_poly.pdbx_seq_one_letter_code
_entity_poly.pdbx_strand_id
1 'polypeptide(L)'
;MSTEQRRNLYAFRDYVRKTLDPTHILGYMAPWFRDDEVQCIQAEKNNKGPMEAATLFLKFLLELQEEGWFQGFLDALSHAGYSGLYEAIENWDFQKIEKLEDYRSLLKRLQPEFKTRINPTEILPEISVCLINQECEEIRQVSFNKGMMAGAEKMVECLLRSDKENWPKTLKLALEKEDNRFSELWIVEKGAEDAEIKDLEDDNMETSNIQIFYREDLEYQNLSQNSCPPSEVSLTDLNSRFKPRNYQLELALPAKKGKNTIICAPTGCGKTFVSILICEHHLEKFSQGQKGKVVFFANQIPVYEQQKSVFSKYFERLGYRVTGISGATAENVLVEQVIENNDIIFLTPQILVNNLKNGTIPSLSVFTLMIFDECHNTSKQHPYNMIMFNYLDQKLGGSLDPLPQVIGMTASVGVGDAKNTDEAVDHICKLCASLDVSVIATVRENLEELEQIVYKPPKFFRKAQSRTSDQFEFIISQLMRETESLAKSIHGDLGKLFQIQNREFGTQKYEQWIVTVQKACMVFQMPDKDEESRICKALFLYTSHLRKYNDALIISEHARMKDALDYLKDFFSNVRAAGFDEIEQHLTWRFEEKLQELESVSMDPSKENPKLEDLCFILQEEYHLNPETRTILFVKTRALVDALKKWIEGNSKLSFLKPGILTGRCRTNQDIGMTLPAQKCILDAFRTSGDNNILIATSVADEGIDIAQCNLVILYEYVGNVIKMIQTRGRGRARGSKCILLTSNADVIEKEKMNIYREQMMNESILSLQTWDEAVFKEKILHIQIREKFIRDSQEKAKPVLDKENKKLLCRKCKALACYTADVRVIEDSQYTVVGDAFKKCFVSKPHPKPKKFGSFEKRAKIFCARQDCSHDWGIHVKYRTFEIPVIKIESFVVEDVATGAQRLYPKWKDFHFEKIPFDAAEMSK
;
A
#
# COMPACT_ATOMS: atom_id res chain seq x y z
N MET A 1 -37.11 54.16 -5.14
CA MET A 1 -37.02 52.82 -4.48
C MET A 1 -38.39 52.43 -3.93
N SER A 2 -38.84 51.17 -4.01
CA SER A 2 -40.06 50.72 -3.31
C SER A 2 -39.73 50.31 -1.87
N THR A 3 -40.58 50.65 -0.89
CA THR A 3 -40.37 50.35 0.54
C THR A 3 -40.13 48.85 0.83
N GLU A 4 -40.67 48.03 -0.05
CA GLU A 4 -40.50 46.58 -0.16
C GLU A 4 -39.04 46.13 -0.28
N GLN A 5 -38.19 46.80 -1.07
CA GLN A 5 -36.79 46.37 -1.30
C GLN A 5 -35.97 46.37 0.00
N ARG A 6 -36.12 47.40 0.86
CA ARG A 6 -35.48 47.41 2.19
C ARG A 6 -36.07 46.36 3.12
N ARG A 7 -37.39 46.14 3.05
CA ARG A 7 -38.07 45.14 3.90
C ARG A 7 -37.58 43.73 3.56
N ASN A 8 -37.40 43.42 2.29
CA ASN A 8 -36.90 42.13 1.83
C ASN A 8 -35.41 41.97 2.16
N LEU A 9 -34.58 43.00 1.92
CA LEU A 9 -33.15 42.96 2.29
C LEU A 9 -32.95 42.77 3.80
N TYR A 10 -33.79 43.39 4.64
CA TYR A 10 -33.78 43.17 6.08
C TYR A 10 -34.29 41.76 6.47
N ALA A 11 -35.26 41.19 5.75
CA ALA A 11 -35.75 39.84 5.99
C ALA A 11 -34.68 38.78 5.69
N PHE A 12 -33.99 38.88 4.55
CA PHE A 12 -32.97 37.91 4.10
C PHE A 12 -31.53 38.25 4.52
N ARG A 13 -31.35 39.24 5.40
CA ARG A 13 -30.05 39.74 5.88
C ARG A 13 -29.09 38.64 6.37
N ASP A 14 -29.61 37.54 6.89
CA ASP A 14 -28.82 36.43 7.43
C ASP A 14 -28.06 35.62 6.35
N TYR A 15 -28.59 35.51 5.12
CA TYR A 15 -27.86 34.87 4.01
C TYR A 15 -26.71 35.75 3.51
N VAL A 16 -26.94 37.07 3.42
CA VAL A 16 -25.90 38.05 3.10
C VAL A 16 -24.81 38.03 4.18
N ARG A 17 -25.21 38.09 5.46
CA ARG A 17 -24.33 38.03 6.63
C ARG A 17 -23.42 36.79 6.65
N LYS A 18 -23.92 35.61 6.27
CA LYS A 18 -23.13 34.36 6.23
C LYS A 18 -22.10 34.27 5.09
N THR A 19 -22.25 35.08 4.05
CA THR A 19 -21.57 34.87 2.74
C THR A 19 -20.66 36.05 2.39
N LEU A 20 -21.18 37.27 2.45
CA LEU A 20 -20.46 38.49 2.08
C LEU A 20 -19.32 38.78 3.06
N ASP A 21 -18.16 39.17 2.52
CA ASP A 21 -17.19 39.98 3.25
C ASP A 21 -17.20 41.37 2.60
N PRO A 22 -17.61 42.42 3.33
CA PRO A 22 -17.74 43.76 2.75
C PRO A 22 -16.45 44.31 2.16
N THR A 23 -15.27 43.90 2.63
CA THR A 23 -14.01 44.54 2.23
C THR A 23 -13.65 44.31 0.76
N HIS A 24 -14.25 43.32 0.09
CA HIS A 24 -14.16 43.14 -1.36
C HIS A 24 -15.08 44.08 -2.17
N ILE A 25 -16.11 44.66 -1.55
CA ILE A 25 -17.08 45.56 -2.22
C ILE A 25 -17.02 47.03 -1.77
N LEU A 26 -16.42 47.35 -0.62
CA LEU A 26 -16.37 48.72 -0.07
C LEU A 26 -15.83 49.75 -1.07
N GLY A 27 -14.84 49.39 -1.90
CA GLY A 27 -14.27 50.28 -2.92
C GLY A 27 -15.26 50.67 -4.04
N TYR A 28 -16.22 49.80 -4.36
CA TYR A 28 -17.29 50.12 -5.32
C TYR A 28 -18.46 50.88 -4.68
N MET A 29 -18.65 50.70 -3.36
CA MET A 29 -19.69 51.37 -2.58
C MET A 29 -19.29 52.74 -2.02
N ALA A 30 -18.04 53.16 -2.21
CA ALA A 30 -17.51 54.46 -1.79
C ALA A 30 -18.33 55.71 -2.21
N PRO A 31 -19.11 55.72 -3.31
CA PRO A 31 -19.98 56.87 -3.62
C PRO A 31 -21.14 57.08 -2.62
N TRP A 32 -21.50 56.07 -1.81
CA TRP A 32 -22.65 56.11 -0.90
C TRP A 32 -22.30 55.96 0.59
N PHE A 33 -21.10 55.52 0.94
CA PHE A 33 -20.62 55.45 2.33
C PHE A 33 -19.59 56.54 2.62
N ARG A 34 -19.56 57.03 3.86
CA ARG A 34 -18.52 57.94 4.31
C ARG A 34 -17.24 57.19 4.67
N ASP A 35 -16.09 57.87 4.60
CA ASP A 35 -14.78 57.30 4.94
C ASP A 35 -14.72 56.74 6.38
N ASP A 36 -15.44 57.34 7.34
CA ASP A 36 -15.55 56.83 8.71
C ASP A 36 -16.28 55.47 8.78
N GLU A 37 -17.35 55.31 8.01
CA GLU A 37 -18.13 54.07 7.93
C GLU A 37 -17.32 52.95 7.27
N VAL A 38 -16.62 53.27 6.16
CA VAL A 38 -15.71 52.36 5.46
C VAL A 38 -14.60 51.86 6.39
N GLN A 39 -13.96 52.76 7.15
CA GLN A 39 -12.90 52.39 8.11
C GLN A 39 -13.45 51.57 9.29
N CYS A 40 -14.64 51.90 9.81
CA CYS A 40 -15.28 51.09 10.86
C CYS A 40 -15.57 49.65 10.41
N ILE A 41 -16.04 49.44 9.18
CA ILE A 41 -16.31 48.09 8.65
C ILE A 41 -15.02 47.29 8.46
N GLN A 42 -13.95 47.92 7.98
CA GLN A 42 -12.62 47.29 7.87
C GLN A 42 -12.04 46.91 9.25
N ALA A 43 -12.19 47.78 10.25
CA ALA A 43 -11.78 47.49 11.62
C ALA A 43 -12.59 46.33 12.24
N GLU A 44 -13.90 46.27 11.99
CA GLU A 44 -14.75 45.20 12.50
C GLU A 44 -14.39 43.82 11.89
N LYS A 45 -14.06 43.76 10.59
CA LYS A 45 -13.51 42.53 9.97
C LYS A 45 -12.26 42.05 10.69
N ASN A 46 -11.31 42.95 10.94
CA ASN A 46 -10.02 42.61 11.54
C ASN A 46 -10.14 42.20 13.01
N ASN A 47 -11.14 42.72 13.74
CA ASN A 47 -11.32 42.47 15.18
C ASN A 47 -12.27 41.31 15.51
N LYS A 48 -13.31 41.06 14.70
CA LYS A 48 -14.36 40.06 14.99
C LYS A 48 -14.64 39.08 13.86
N GLY A 49 -14.30 39.43 12.61
CA GLY A 49 -14.42 38.56 11.45
C GLY A 49 -15.43 39.06 10.40
N PRO A 50 -15.55 38.35 9.25
CA PRO A 50 -16.34 38.81 8.11
C PRO A 50 -17.85 38.92 8.38
N MET A 51 -18.40 38.05 9.24
CA MET A 51 -19.85 37.97 9.49
C MET A 51 -20.35 39.19 10.28
N GLU A 52 -19.57 39.64 11.25
CA GLU A 52 -19.82 40.82 12.07
C GLU A 52 -19.63 42.09 11.25
N ALA A 53 -18.58 42.15 10.41
CA ALA A 53 -18.40 43.21 9.44
C ALA A 53 -19.57 43.31 8.43
N ALA A 54 -20.06 42.18 7.92
CA ALA A 54 -21.23 42.13 7.04
C ALA A 54 -22.50 42.61 7.74
N THR A 55 -22.65 42.34 9.04
CA THR A 55 -23.76 42.85 9.86
C THR A 55 -23.71 44.37 9.97
N LEU A 56 -22.53 44.94 10.22
CA LEU A 56 -22.33 46.38 10.32
C LEU A 56 -22.52 47.09 8.97
N PHE A 57 -21.99 46.52 7.88
CA PHE A 57 -22.21 46.99 6.51
C PHE A 57 -23.70 47.02 6.14
N LEU A 58 -24.44 45.93 6.42
CA LEU A 58 -25.88 45.85 6.15
C LEU A 58 -26.69 46.88 6.93
N LYS A 59 -26.27 47.22 8.16
CA LYS A 59 -26.91 48.29 8.95
C LYS A 59 -26.82 49.64 8.23
N PHE A 60 -25.61 50.08 7.90
CA PHE A 60 -25.41 51.36 7.22
C PHE A 60 -26.08 51.37 5.83
N LEU A 61 -25.99 50.27 5.07
CA LEU A 61 -26.63 50.12 3.75
C LEU A 61 -28.16 50.35 3.80
N LEU A 62 -28.82 49.89 4.88
CA LEU A 62 -30.26 50.08 5.08
C LEU A 62 -30.63 51.49 5.57
N GLU A 63 -29.67 52.27 6.08
CA GLU A 63 -29.84 53.65 6.57
C GLU A 63 -29.76 54.69 5.43
N LEU A 64 -29.02 54.41 4.33
CA LEU A 64 -28.87 55.26 3.14
C LEU A 64 -30.21 55.78 2.58
N GLN A 65 -30.32 57.05 2.16
CA GLN A 65 -31.57 57.59 1.57
C GLN A 65 -31.47 58.09 0.12
N GLU A 66 -30.28 58.03 -0.47
CA GLU A 66 -30.04 58.50 -1.84
C GLU A 66 -30.68 57.57 -2.90
N GLU A 67 -30.73 58.02 -4.15
CA GLU A 67 -31.17 57.17 -5.26
C GLU A 67 -30.00 56.35 -5.83
N GLY A 68 -30.32 55.20 -6.43
CA GLY A 68 -29.33 54.34 -7.09
C GLY A 68 -28.54 53.36 -6.20
N TRP A 69 -28.41 53.58 -4.87
CA TRP A 69 -27.54 52.75 -4.01
C TRP A 69 -27.84 51.24 -4.07
N PHE A 70 -29.10 50.83 -4.26
CA PHE A 70 -29.46 49.42 -4.36
C PHE A 70 -28.94 48.78 -5.66
N GLN A 71 -28.94 49.52 -6.77
CA GLN A 71 -28.29 49.08 -8.00
C GLN A 71 -26.76 49.10 -7.82
N GLY A 72 -26.20 50.16 -7.21
CA GLY A 72 -24.77 50.22 -6.88
C GLY A 72 -24.29 49.04 -6.04
N PHE A 73 -25.12 48.56 -5.10
CA PHE A 73 -24.83 47.37 -4.30
C PHE A 73 -24.88 46.07 -5.12
N LEU A 74 -25.87 45.89 -5.99
CA LEU A 74 -25.91 44.76 -6.92
C LEU A 74 -24.70 44.80 -7.89
N ASP A 75 -24.40 45.96 -8.47
CA ASP A 75 -23.25 46.16 -9.35
C ASP A 75 -21.94 45.86 -8.61
N ALA A 76 -21.79 46.30 -7.35
CA ALA A 76 -20.62 46.00 -6.51
C ALA A 76 -20.47 44.51 -6.20
N LEU A 77 -21.56 43.80 -5.88
CA LEU A 77 -21.55 42.35 -5.72
C LEU A 77 -21.10 41.65 -7.01
N SER A 78 -21.59 42.10 -8.17
CA SER A 78 -21.21 41.56 -9.48
C SER A 78 -19.72 41.78 -9.77
N HIS A 79 -19.20 43.00 -9.58
CA HIS A 79 -17.78 43.32 -9.83
C HIS A 79 -16.82 42.62 -8.86
N ALA A 80 -17.22 42.35 -7.62
CA ALA A 80 -16.44 41.55 -6.67
C ALA A 80 -16.60 40.02 -6.87
N GLY A 81 -17.47 39.58 -7.78
CA GLY A 81 -17.66 38.16 -8.11
C GLY A 81 -18.69 37.41 -7.25
N TYR A 82 -19.49 38.08 -6.43
CA TYR A 82 -20.59 37.52 -5.62
C TYR A 82 -21.85 37.19 -6.46
N SER A 83 -21.68 36.51 -7.60
CA SER A 83 -22.73 36.28 -8.60
C SER A 83 -23.96 35.48 -8.10
N GLY A 84 -23.80 34.56 -7.16
CA GLY A 84 -24.91 33.79 -6.59
C GLY A 84 -25.67 34.59 -5.54
N LEU A 85 -24.97 35.47 -4.80
CA LEU A 85 -25.60 36.40 -3.88
C LEU A 85 -26.31 37.56 -4.61
N TYR A 86 -25.75 38.01 -5.74
CA TYR A 86 -26.42 38.90 -6.70
C TYR A 86 -27.75 38.29 -7.17
N GLU A 87 -27.72 37.07 -7.73
CA GLU A 87 -28.91 36.40 -8.27
C GLU A 87 -29.99 36.24 -7.18
N ALA A 88 -29.58 35.87 -5.97
CA ALA A 88 -30.49 35.68 -4.84
C ALA A 88 -31.13 36.98 -4.33
N ILE A 89 -30.43 38.13 -4.36
CA ILE A 89 -30.98 39.43 -3.95
C ILE A 89 -31.84 40.06 -5.05
N GLU A 90 -31.45 39.90 -6.31
CA GLU A 90 -32.22 40.39 -7.47
C GLU A 90 -33.59 39.69 -7.58
N ASN A 91 -33.62 38.36 -7.40
CA ASN A 91 -34.82 37.53 -7.55
C ASN A 91 -35.53 37.21 -6.21
N TRP A 92 -34.93 37.59 -5.07
CA TRP A 92 -35.36 37.26 -3.71
C TRP A 92 -35.49 35.75 -3.40
N ASP A 93 -34.75 34.89 -4.13
CA ASP A 93 -34.68 33.44 -3.88
C ASP A 93 -33.31 33.02 -3.33
N PHE A 94 -33.30 32.55 -2.09
CA PHE A 94 -32.09 32.10 -1.39
C PHE A 94 -31.96 30.57 -1.33
N GLN A 95 -32.86 29.79 -1.93
CA GLN A 95 -32.86 28.32 -1.84
C GLN A 95 -31.56 27.68 -2.35
N LYS A 96 -30.89 28.28 -3.34
CA LYS A 96 -29.58 27.80 -3.83
C LYS A 96 -28.50 27.89 -2.75
N ILE A 97 -28.49 28.99 -1.99
CA ILE A 97 -27.53 29.25 -0.92
C ILE A 97 -27.88 28.43 0.33
N GLU A 98 -29.16 28.23 0.61
CA GLU A 98 -29.64 27.39 1.72
C GLU A 98 -29.22 25.92 1.57
N LYS A 99 -29.32 25.36 0.36
CA LYS A 99 -28.85 23.99 0.04
C LYS A 99 -27.35 23.77 0.25
N LEU A 100 -26.55 24.83 0.40
CA LEU A 100 -25.13 24.72 0.71
C LEU A 100 -24.86 24.48 2.20
N GLU A 101 -25.84 24.70 3.10
CA GLU A 101 -25.61 24.63 4.54
C GLU A 101 -25.32 23.20 5.05
N ASP A 102 -25.93 22.17 4.43
CA ASP A 102 -25.60 20.75 4.67
C ASP A 102 -24.11 20.51 4.33
N TYR A 103 -23.66 20.95 3.14
CA TYR A 103 -22.25 20.82 2.70
C TYR A 103 -21.28 21.62 3.59
N ARG A 104 -21.66 22.82 4.02
CA ARG A 104 -20.89 23.63 4.99
C ARG A 104 -20.75 22.91 6.34
N SER A 105 -21.82 22.24 6.80
CA SER A 105 -21.84 21.49 8.06
C SER A 105 -20.94 20.25 8.01
N LEU A 106 -20.92 19.54 6.87
CA LEU A 106 -19.96 18.47 6.65
C LEU A 106 -18.52 18.97 6.59
N LEU A 107 -18.26 20.11 5.95
CA LEU A 107 -16.87 20.59 5.80
C LEU A 107 -16.26 20.87 7.17
N LYS A 108 -17.03 21.46 8.10
CA LYS A 108 -16.68 21.59 9.53
C LYS A 108 -16.50 20.23 10.22
N ARG A 109 -17.39 19.25 9.98
CA ARG A 109 -17.27 17.88 10.54
C ARG A 109 -15.98 17.19 10.13
N LEU A 110 -15.53 17.42 8.89
CA LEU A 110 -14.38 16.76 8.27
C LEU A 110 -13.10 17.59 8.26
N GLN A 111 -13.13 18.84 8.72
CA GLN A 111 -12.02 19.80 8.73
C GLN A 111 -10.69 19.21 9.26
N PRO A 112 -10.63 18.42 10.35
CA PRO A 112 -9.39 17.77 10.80
C PRO A 112 -8.78 16.77 9.82
N GLU A 113 -9.61 16.13 9.00
CA GLU A 113 -9.23 15.18 7.95
C GLU A 113 -8.89 15.90 6.63
N PHE A 114 -9.59 17.00 6.31
CA PHE A 114 -9.32 17.84 5.13
C PHE A 114 -7.93 18.43 5.26
N LYS A 115 -7.75 19.20 6.33
CA LYS A 115 -6.54 19.97 6.58
C LYS A 115 -5.32 19.04 6.57
N THR A 116 -5.37 17.88 7.26
CA THR A 116 -4.21 16.98 7.41
C THR A 116 -3.85 16.15 6.18
N ARG A 117 -4.66 16.20 5.10
CA ARG A 117 -4.42 15.42 3.88
C ARG A 117 -4.37 16.23 2.60
N ILE A 118 -4.87 17.46 2.57
CA ILE A 118 -4.95 18.27 1.35
C ILE A 118 -3.71 19.13 1.14
N ASN A 119 -3.09 18.98 -0.03
CA ASN A 119 -2.25 20.04 -0.60
C ASN A 119 -3.16 21.04 -1.33
N PRO A 120 -3.31 22.28 -0.82
CA PRO A 120 -4.14 23.30 -1.47
C PRO A 120 -3.56 23.76 -2.81
N THR A 121 -2.24 23.66 -3.03
CA THR A 121 -1.61 24.20 -4.25
C THR A 121 -1.90 23.38 -5.51
N GLU A 122 -2.17 22.08 -5.35
CA GLU A 122 -2.61 21.18 -6.43
C GLU A 122 -4.11 21.36 -6.74
N ILE A 123 -4.92 21.65 -5.71
CA ILE A 123 -6.38 21.72 -5.79
C ILE A 123 -6.91 23.12 -6.16
N LEU A 124 -6.19 24.17 -5.77
CA LEU A 124 -6.61 25.57 -5.98
C LEU A 124 -6.88 25.95 -7.45
N PRO A 125 -6.14 25.45 -8.48
CA PRO A 125 -6.44 25.76 -9.87
C PRO A 125 -7.86 25.34 -10.28
N GLU A 126 -8.27 24.13 -9.94
CA GLU A 126 -9.60 23.57 -10.28
C GLU A 126 -10.73 24.25 -9.49
N ILE A 127 -10.48 24.58 -8.22
CA ILE A 127 -11.49 25.16 -7.33
C ILE A 127 -11.64 26.68 -7.46
N SER A 128 -10.73 27.33 -8.20
CA SER A 128 -10.69 28.80 -8.35
C SER A 128 -12.00 29.40 -8.86
N VAL A 129 -12.73 28.68 -9.70
CA VAL A 129 -14.06 29.08 -10.23
C VAL A 129 -15.19 29.07 -9.19
N CYS A 130 -14.91 28.62 -7.96
CA CYS A 130 -15.86 28.53 -6.85
C CYS A 130 -15.54 29.45 -5.67
N LEU A 131 -14.50 30.27 -5.81
CA LEU A 131 -14.03 31.25 -4.84
C LEU A 131 -13.90 32.62 -5.54
N ILE A 132 -13.67 33.68 -4.77
CA ILE A 132 -13.36 35.00 -5.35
C ILE A 132 -11.86 35.10 -5.66
N ASN A 133 -11.49 35.80 -6.73
CA ASN A 133 -10.09 35.94 -7.17
C ASN A 133 -9.13 36.39 -6.05
N GLN A 134 -9.60 37.28 -5.17
CA GLN A 134 -8.84 37.77 -4.01
C GLN A 134 -8.68 36.69 -2.93
N GLU A 135 -9.69 35.85 -2.69
CA GLU A 135 -9.61 34.70 -1.78
C GLU A 135 -8.64 33.64 -2.30
N CYS A 136 -8.62 33.37 -3.61
CA CYS A 136 -7.64 32.46 -4.21
C CYS A 136 -6.20 32.95 -3.99
N GLU A 137 -5.96 34.25 -4.10
CA GLU A 137 -4.63 34.82 -3.90
C GLU A 137 -4.25 34.84 -2.40
N GLU A 138 -5.19 35.13 -1.49
CA GLU A 138 -5.00 34.91 -0.05
C GLU A 138 -4.63 33.45 0.26
N ILE A 139 -5.30 32.45 -0.36
CA ILE A 139 -4.98 31.03 -0.16
C ILE A 139 -3.56 30.72 -0.64
N ARG A 140 -3.13 31.18 -1.83
CA ARG A 140 -1.74 30.98 -2.30
C ARG A 140 -0.73 31.56 -1.33
N GLN A 141 -0.96 32.79 -0.87
CA GLN A 141 -0.06 33.48 0.04
C GLN A 141 -0.04 32.81 1.43
N VAL A 142 -1.15 32.24 1.89
CA VAL A 142 -1.19 31.43 3.13
C VAL A 142 -0.49 30.08 2.94
N SER A 143 -0.71 29.37 1.82
CA SER A 143 0.02 28.12 1.50
C SER A 143 1.53 28.33 1.49
N PHE A 144 1.99 29.44 0.89
CA PHE A 144 3.41 29.75 0.74
C PHE A 144 4.05 30.24 2.05
N ASN A 145 3.39 31.18 2.75
CA ASN A 145 3.97 31.81 3.95
C ASN A 145 3.72 31.04 5.27
N LYS A 146 2.68 30.18 5.33
CA LYS A 146 2.27 29.44 6.54
C LYS A 146 2.19 27.92 6.35
N GLY A 147 2.50 27.42 5.16
CA GLY A 147 2.55 26.00 4.84
C GLY A 147 1.24 25.42 4.29
N MET A 148 1.33 24.24 3.68
CA MET A 148 0.23 23.62 2.93
C MET A 148 -1.03 23.43 3.77
N MET A 149 -0.87 23.05 5.04
CA MET A 149 -2.00 22.84 5.93
C MET A 149 -2.76 24.13 6.26
N ALA A 150 -2.07 25.26 6.42
CA ALA A 150 -2.72 26.56 6.57
C ALA A 150 -3.47 27.00 5.32
N GLY A 151 -2.94 26.68 4.14
CA GLY A 151 -3.66 26.95 2.89
C GLY A 151 -4.89 26.05 2.71
N ALA A 152 -4.84 24.79 3.18
CA ALA A 152 -6.00 23.89 3.20
C ALA A 152 -7.10 24.40 4.15
N GLU A 153 -6.72 24.95 5.31
CA GLU A 153 -7.66 25.58 6.25
C GLU A 153 -8.26 26.88 5.71
N LYS A 154 -7.44 27.78 5.13
CA LYS A 154 -7.96 29.00 4.49
C LYS A 154 -8.86 28.67 3.29
N MET A 155 -8.57 27.59 2.58
CA MET A 155 -9.46 27.05 1.55
C MET A 155 -10.79 26.57 2.15
N VAL A 156 -10.78 25.88 3.30
CA VAL A 156 -12.01 25.54 4.04
C VAL A 156 -12.78 26.80 4.46
N GLU A 157 -12.13 27.81 5.03
CA GLU A 157 -12.75 29.08 5.45
C GLU A 157 -13.50 29.78 4.30
N CYS A 158 -12.87 29.92 3.14
CA CYS A 158 -13.48 30.56 1.97
C CYS A 158 -14.60 29.69 1.35
N LEU A 159 -14.43 28.37 1.26
CA LEU A 159 -15.47 27.47 0.76
C LEU A 159 -16.70 27.43 1.67
N LEU A 160 -16.53 27.52 2.99
CA LEU A 160 -17.63 27.66 3.94
C LEU A 160 -18.47 28.92 3.68
N ARG A 161 -17.88 29.96 3.10
CA ARG A 161 -18.56 31.23 2.79
C ARG A 161 -19.06 31.35 1.33
N SER A 162 -18.54 30.53 0.42
CA SER A 162 -18.89 30.58 -1.01
C SER A 162 -20.41 30.56 -1.28
N ASP A 163 -20.83 31.40 -2.23
CA ASP A 163 -22.19 31.57 -2.76
C ASP A 163 -22.47 30.67 -3.98
N LYS A 164 -21.48 29.91 -4.45
CA LYS A 164 -21.54 29.17 -5.72
C LYS A 164 -22.17 27.79 -5.51
N GLU A 165 -23.36 27.54 -6.05
CA GLU A 165 -24.10 26.26 -5.91
C GLU A 165 -23.28 25.02 -6.35
N ASN A 166 -22.28 25.21 -7.22
CA ASN A 166 -21.39 24.13 -7.67
C ASN A 166 -20.18 23.87 -6.75
N TRP A 167 -19.83 24.72 -5.77
CA TRP A 167 -18.58 24.56 -5.01
C TRP A 167 -18.39 23.20 -4.35
N PRO A 168 -19.43 22.53 -3.78
CA PRO A 168 -19.24 21.20 -3.19
C PRO A 168 -18.89 20.14 -4.24
N LYS A 169 -19.35 20.32 -5.48
CA LYS A 169 -19.10 19.45 -6.63
C LYS A 169 -17.72 19.73 -7.25
N THR A 170 -17.33 20.99 -7.37
CA THR A 170 -16.01 21.38 -7.90
C THR A 170 -14.89 21.00 -6.93
N LEU A 171 -15.05 21.27 -5.64
CA LEU A 171 -14.15 20.77 -4.59
C LEU A 171 -13.98 19.25 -4.72
N LYS A 172 -15.11 18.53 -4.80
CA LYS A 172 -15.13 17.07 -4.93
C LYS A 172 -14.34 16.58 -6.15
N LEU A 173 -14.53 17.19 -7.32
CA LEU A 173 -13.79 16.84 -8.54
C LEU A 173 -12.28 17.12 -8.40
N ALA A 174 -11.90 18.24 -7.81
CA ALA A 174 -10.50 18.59 -7.58
C ALA A 174 -9.80 17.63 -6.60
N LEU A 175 -10.48 17.26 -5.50
CA LEU A 175 -10.01 16.23 -4.55
C LEU A 175 -9.85 14.84 -5.18
N GLU A 176 -10.64 14.53 -6.22
CA GLU A 176 -10.64 13.24 -6.93
C GLU A 176 -9.58 13.17 -8.03
N LYS A 177 -9.20 14.32 -8.60
CA LYS A 177 -8.15 14.43 -9.63
C LYS A 177 -6.77 14.09 -9.07
N GLU A 178 -6.46 14.57 -7.86
CA GLU A 178 -5.16 14.41 -7.21
C GLU A 178 -5.10 13.14 -6.31
N ASP A 179 -5.86 12.09 -6.65
CA ASP A 179 -5.95 10.76 -5.99
C ASP A 179 -6.15 10.81 -4.44
N ASN A 180 -6.69 11.93 -3.92
CA ASN A 180 -6.61 12.24 -2.50
C ASN A 180 -7.70 11.52 -1.68
N ARG A 181 -7.27 10.82 -0.63
CA ARG A 181 -8.15 10.03 0.26
C ARG A 181 -9.25 10.83 0.95
N PHE A 182 -9.09 12.14 1.10
CA PHE A 182 -10.13 12.97 1.68
C PHE A 182 -11.42 12.97 0.84
N SER A 183 -11.33 12.78 -0.48
CA SER A 183 -12.49 12.60 -1.37
C SER A 183 -13.39 11.41 -1.00
N GLU A 184 -12.88 10.44 -0.22
CA GLU A 184 -13.61 9.28 0.31
C GLU A 184 -14.44 9.64 1.57
N LEU A 185 -14.43 10.90 2.01
CA LEU A 185 -15.20 11.39 3.16
C LEU A 185 -16.28 12.42 2.77
N TRP A 186 -16.10 13.15 1.67
CA TRP A 186 -16.77 14.41 1.30
C TRP A 186 -18.16 14.28 0.60
N ILE A 187 -19.22 13.78 1.29
CA ILE A 187 -20.67 13.90 0.90
C ILE A 187 -21.56 13.92 2.19
N VAL A 188 -22.81 14.45 2.17
CA VAL A 188 -23.67 14.76 3.35
C VAL A 188 -25.11 14.18 3.38
N GLU A 189 -25.44 13.48 4.49
CA GLU A 189 -26.72 13.27 5.24
C GLU A 189 -27.77 12.10 5.23
N LYS A 190 -28.49 12.06 6.39
CA LYS A 190 -29.85 11.55 6.78
C LYS A 190 -30.20 10.04 6.63
N GLY A 191 -30.78 9.32 7.62
CA GLY A 191 -31.09 9.55 9.06
C GLY A 191 -31.65 8.27 9.78
N ALA A 192 -31.77 8.27 11.14
CA ALA A 192 -32.58 7.42 12.11
C ALA A 192 -32.74 5.87 11.96
N GLU A 193 -32.99 5.00 12.97
CA GLU A 193 -32.99 4.99 14.47
C GLU A 193 -33.06 3.51 15.00
N ASP A 194 -32.63 3.22 16.25
CA ASP A 194 -32.79 1.97 17.09
C ASP A 194 -32.46 0.56 16.50
N ALA A 195 -32.08 -0.53 17.22
CA ALA A 195 -31.50 -0.91 18.54
C ALA A 195 -31.01 -2.40 18.38
N GLU A 196 -30.37 -3.19 19.28
CA GLU A 196 -29.95 -3.23 20.71
C GLU A 196 -28.57 -3.97 20.79
N ILE A 197 -27.95 -4.19 21.97
CA ILE A 197 -26.70 -4.99 22.13
C ILE A 197 -26.76 -5.91 23.37
N LYS A 198 -26.22 -7.13 23.24
CA LYS A 198 -25.80 -8.01 24.36
C LYS A 198 -24.35 -8.48 24.21
N ASP A 199 -23.70 -8.71 25.35
CA ASP A 199 -22.28 -9.06 25.45
C ASP A 199 -21.91 -10.45 24.90
N LEU A 200 -20.61 -10.60 24.59
CA LEU A 200 -19.94 -11.88 24.37
C LEU A 200 -18.66 -11.92 25.21
N GLU A 201 -18.47 -12.99 25.97
CA GLU A 201 -17.22 -13.32 26.67
C GLU A 201 -16.32 -14.20 25.80
N ASP A 202 -15.04 -14.25 26.18
CA ASP A 202 -13.93 -15.12 25.72
C ASP A 202 -13.96 -15.81 24.35
N ASP A 203 -12.86 -15.62 23.58
CA ASP A 203 -12.04 -16.79 23.26
C ASP A 203 -10.56 -16.39 23.00
N ASN A 204 -9.65 -16.89 23.84
CA ASN A 204 -8.20 -16.65 23.74
C ASN A 204 -7.51 -17.85 23.08
N MET A 205 -7.30 -17.81 21.75
CA MET A 205 -6.44 -18.81 21.10
C MET A 205 -5.62 -18.26 19.92
N GLU A 206 -4.30 -18.11 20.13
CA GLU A 206 -3.35 -17.74 19.08
C GLU A 206 -3.12 -18.89 18.08
N THR A 207 -4.00 -19.00 17.08
CA THR A 207 -3.72 -19.81 15.87
C THR A 207 -3.25 -18.89 14.74
N SER A 208 -2.01 -19.08 14.28
CA SER A 208 -1.36 -18.25 13.25
C SER A 208 -1.89 -18.52 11.83
N ASN A 209 -3.18 -18.25 11.60
CA ASN A 209 -3.93 -18.50 10.37
C ASN A 209 -3.59 -17.51 9.23
N ILE A 210 -2.34 -17.52 8.78
CA ILE A 210 -1.86 -16.73 7.63
C ILE A 210 -2.29 -17.44 6.33
N GLN A 211 -3.51 -17.18 5.87
CA GLN A 211 -4.01 -17.68 4.58
C GLN A 211 -4.76 -16.65 3.71
N ILE A 212 -4.46 -16.71 2.41
CA ILE A 212 -5.17 -16.11 1.27
C ILE A 212 -5.47 -14.61 1.42
N PHE A 213 -4.61 -13.76 0.86
CA PHE A 213 -4.98 -12.41 0.44
C PHE A 213 -5.15 -12.39 -1.08
N TYR A 214 -6.26 -11.82 -1.55
CA TYR A 214 -6.22 -11.11 -2.82
C TYR A 214 -5.37 -9.85 -2.57
N ARG A 215 -4.40 -9.58 -3.42
CA ARG A 215 -3.64 -8.32 -3.44
C ARG A 215 -3.99 -7.69 -4.78
N GLU A 216 -4.46 -6.44 -4.79
CA GLU A 216 -4.59 -5.70 -6.05
C GLU A 216 -3.22 -5.68 -6.75
N ASP A 217 -3.21 -5.94 -8.06
CA ASP A 217 -1.99 -5.89 -8.84
C ASP A 217 -1.35 -4.50 -8.74
N LEU A 218 -0.03 -4.48 -8.58
CA LEU A 218 0.72 -3.23 -8.49
C LEU A 218 0.52 -2.41 -9.77
N GLU A 219 0.14 -1.14 -9.65
CA GLU A 219 0.03 -0.26 -10.82
C GLU A 219 1.40 0.00 -11.47
N TYR A 220 1.38 0.27 -12.78
CA TYR A 220 2.53 0.63 -13.62
C TYR A 220 2.18 1.87 -14.42
N GLN A 221 3.10 2.84 -14.48
CA GLN A 221 3.04 3.94 -15.45
C GLN A 221 3.65 3.48 -16.78
N ASN A 222 3.08 3.93 -17.90
CA ASN A 222 3.64 3.67 -19.23
C ASN A 222 4.93 4.48 -19.43
N LEU A 223 6.06 3.79 -19.64
CA LEU A 223 7.29 4.41 -20.12
C LEU A 223 7.40 4.29 -21.65
N SER A 224 6.60 5.11 -22.33
CA SER A 224 6.79 5.47 -23.74
C SER A 224 6.89 6.98 -23.82
N GLN A 225 7.93 7.50 -24.50
CA GLN A 225 8.31 8.91 -24.54
C GLN A 225 8.93 9.46 -23.23
N ASN A 226 10.16 9.01 -22.94
CA ASN A 226 11.20 9.93 -22.48
C ASN A 226 12.58 9.37 -22.88
N SER A 227 13.36 10.15 -23.62
CA SER A 227 14.60 9.70 -24.26
C SER A 227 15.80 9.87 -23.34
N CYS A 228 16.16 8.81 -22.61
CA CYS A 228 17.45 8.69 -21.92
C CYS A 228 18.10 7.36 -22.35
N PRO A 229 19.40 7.32 -22.72
CA PRO A 229 20.02 6.09 -23.20
C PRO A 229 20.03 4.99 -22.14
N PRO A 230 19.83 3.72 -22.49
CA PRO A 230 20.04 2.60 -21.58
C PRO A 230 21.55 2.47 -21.29
N SER A 231 22.02 3.10 -20.22
CA SER A 231 23.42 3.13 -19.82
C SER A 231 24.01 1.73 -19.69
N GLU A 232 25.17 1.52 -20.29
CA GLU A 232 25.81 0.22 -20.38
C GLU A 232 26.31 -0.25 -19.00
N VAL A 233 25.70 -1.33 -18.50
CA VAL A 233 26.49 -2.39 -17.85
C VAL A 233 27.59 -2.80 -18.85
N SER A 234 28.75 -3.28 -18.41
CA SER A 234 29.81 -3.79 -19.33
C SER A 234 29.30 -4.94 -20.20
N LEU A 235 28.68 -4.59 -21.33
CA LEU A 235 27.95 -5.45 -22.28
C LEU A 235 28.84 -5.89 -23.44
N THR A 236 30.06 -5.36 -23.52
CA THR A 236 31.12 -5.70 -24.48
C THR A 236 31.35 -7.21 -24.61
N ASP A 237 31.27 -7.96 -23.50
CA ASP A 237 31.48 -9.42 -23.49
C ASP A 237 30.32 -10.24 -24.08
N LEU A 238 29.10 -9.69 -24.24
CA LEU A 238 27.97 -10.42 -24.85
C LEU A 238 28.18 -10.74 -26.35
N ASN A 239 29.14 -10.05 -26.99
CA ASN A 239 29.59 -10.32 -28.36
C ASN A 239 30.58 -11.51 -28.42
N SER A 240 31.09 -11.98 -27.28
CA SER A 240 31.89 -13.20 -27.22
C SER A 240 31.01 -14.46 -27.19
N ARG A 241 31.55 -15.59 -27.64
CA ARG A 241 30.99 -16.91 -27.29
C ARG A 241 31.29 -17.17 -25.81
N PHE A 242 30.37 -16.79 -24.91
CA PHE A 242 30.49 -17.07 -23.48
C PHE A 242 30.76 -18.55 -23.22
N LYS A 243 31.98 -18.85 -22.76
CA LYS A 243 32.35 -20.20 -22.35
C LYS A 243 31.71 -20.50 -20.98
N PRO A 244 30.88 -21.55 -20.86
CA PRO A 244 30.32 -21.94 -19.57
C PRO A 244 31.41 -22.41 -18.61
N ARG A 245 31.21 -22.11 -17.32
CA ARG A 245 32.05 -22.61 -16.22
C ARG A 245 31.75 -24.07 -15.91
N ASN A 246 32.69 -24.79 -15.31
CA ASN A 246 32.52 -26.22 -15.08
C ASN A 246 31.35 -26.48 -14.11
N TYR A 247 31.23 -25.71 -13.02
CA TYR A 247 30.08 -25.82 -12.11
C TYR A 247 28.74 -25.46 -12.78
N GLN A 248 28.75 -24.64 -13.84
CA GLN A 248 27.53 -24.30 -14.59
C GLN A 248 27.10 -25.43 -15.53
N LEU A 249 28.07 -26.17 -16.08
CA LEU A 249 27.82 -27.42 -16.81
C LEU A 249 27.33 -28.53 -15.89
N GLU A 250 27.94 -28.67 -14.71
CA GLU A 250 27.53 -29.60 -13.64
C GLU A 250 26.07 -29.39 -13.24
N LEU A 251 25.68 -28.15 -12.87
CA LEU A 251 24.31 -27.80 -12.52
C LEU A 251 23.31 -28.00 -13.67
N ALA A 252 23.74 -27.82 -14.93
CA ALA A 252 22.90 -28.04 -16.10
C ALA A 252 22.73 -29.53 -16.46
N LEU A 253 23.65 -30.41 -16.06
CA LEU A 253 23.74 -31.78 -16.56
C LEU A 253 22.49 -32.65 -16.31
N PRO A 254 21.84 -32.65 -15.12
CA PRO A 254 20.62 -33.43 -14.90
C PRO A 254 19.45 -32.93 -15.76
N ALA A 255 19.33 -31.62 -15.89
CA ALA A 255 18.33 -30.97 -16.72
C ALA A 255 18.55 -31.27 -18.21
N LYS A 256 19.79 -31.21 -18.72
CA LYS A 256 20.11 -31.61 -20.10
C LYS A 256 19.82 -33.09 -20.39
N LYS A 257 19.92 -33.96 -19.38
CA LYS A 257 19.47 -35.37 -19.45
C LYS A 257 17.94 -35.55 -19.44
N GLY A 258 17.15 -34.46 -19.49
CA GLY A 258 15.69 -34.49 -19.54
C GLY A 258 15.01 -34.75 -18.18
N LYS A 259 15.73 -34.63 -17.05
CA LYS A 259 15.18 -34.86 -15.71
C LYS A 259 14.56 -33.59 -15.13
N ASN A 260 13.43 -33.74 -14.44
CA ASN A 260 12.87 -32.65 -13.64
C ASN A 260 13.80 -32.37 -12.45
N THR A 261 14.29 -31.13 -12.35
CA THR A 261 15.48 -30.79 -11.55
C THR A 261 15.28 -29.49 -10.75
N ILE A 262 15.60 -29.50 -9.45
CA ILE A 262 15.79 -28.26 -8.67
C ILE A 262 17.28 -27.91 -8.65
N ILE A 263 17.61 -26.75 -9.19
CA ILE A 263 18.95 -26.17 -9.22
C ILE A 263 19.09 -25.26 -7.99
N CYS A 264 19.67 -25.80 -6.92
CA CYS A 264 19.91 -25.08 -5.67
C CYS A 264 21.36 -24.60 -5.63
N ALA A 265 21.58 -23.32 -5.96
CA ALA A 265 22.91 -22.73 -6.03
C ALA A 265 22.92 -21.26 -5.56
N PRO A 266 24.02 -20.74 -5.00
CA PRO A 266 24.07 -19.40 -4.40
C PRO A 266 23.59 -18.24 -5.29
N THR A 267 23.22 -17.13 -4.66
CA THR A 267 22.95 -15.87 -5.38
C THR A 267 24.24 -15.36 -6.02
N GLY A 268 24.22 -15.08 -7.31
CA GLY A 268 25.39 -14.62 -8.07
C GLY A 268 26.17 -15.67 -8.86
N CYS A 269 25.92 -16.98 -8.69
CA CYS A 269 26.61 -18.02 -9.49
C CYS A 269 26.19 -18.06 -10.98
N GLY A 270 25.24 -17.21 -11.40
CA GLY A 270 24.73 -17.16 -12.76
C GLY A 270 23.63 -18.20 -13.06
N LYS A 271 22.67 -18.41 -12.15
CA LYS A 271 21.50 -19.30 -12.38
C LYS A 271 20.76 -18.98 -13.70
N THR A 272 20.61 -17.70 -14.07
CA THR A 272 20.14 -17.24 -15.39
C THR A 272 20.92 -17.86 -16.55
N PHE A 273 22.23 -17.97 -16.44
CA PHE A 273 23.06 -18.56 -17.49
C PHE A 273 22.95 -20.09 -17.53
N VAL A 274 22.79 -20.74 -16.37
CA VAL A 274 22.47 -22.19 -16.31
C VAL A 274 21.13 -22.48 -16.99
N SER A 275 20.10 -21.65 -16.78
CA SER A 275 18.81 -21.80 -17.47
C SER A 275 18.87 -21.49 -18.98
N ILE A 276 19.74 -20.57 -19.43
CA ILE A 276 20.04 -20.39 -20.86
C ILE A 276 20.65 -21.67 -21.45
N LEU A 277 21.69 -22.24 -20.82
CA LEU A 277 22.34 -23.47 -21.29
C LEU A 277 21.37 -24.66 -21.40
N ILE A 278 20.39 -24.74 -20.49
CA ILE A 278 19.33 -25.77 -20.50
C ILE A 278 18.33 -25.48 -21.61
N CYS A 279 17.83 -24.25 -21.73
CA CYS A 279 16.87 -23.82 -22.75
C CYS A 279 17.40 -24.03 -24.18
N GLU A 280 18.66 -23.66 -24.43
CA GLU A 280 19.37 -23.86 -25.69
C GLU A 280 19.42 -25.34 -26.08
N HIS A 281 19.95 -26.19 -25.19
CA HIS A 281 20.04 -27.63 -25.45
C HIS A 281 18.68 -28.32 -25.57
N HIS A 282 17.67 -27.85 -24.84
CA HIS A 282 16.30 -28.35 -24.93
C HIS A 282 15.67 -28.02 -26.27
N LEU A 283 15.87 -26.80 -26.80
CA LEU A 283 15.38 -26.40 -28.12
C LEU A 283 16.13 -27.12 -29.25
N GLU A 284 17.46 -27.24 -29.16
CA GLU A 284 18.31 -27.97 -30.13
C GLU A 284 17.94 -29.45 -30.29
N LYS A 285 17.30 -30.06 -29.27
CA LYS A 285 16.92 -31.48 -29.27
C LYS A 285 15.77 -31.82 -30.24
N PHE A 286 14.95 -30.84 -30.65
CA PHE A 286 13.80 -31.08 -31.51
C PHE A 286 14.19 -31.14 -32.99
N SER A 287 13.75 -32.19 -33.69
CA SER A 287 14.05 -32.41 -35.10
C SER A 287 13.21 -31.52 -36.03
N GLN A 288 13.64 -31.37 -37.28
CA GLN A 288 12.91 -30.60 -38.30
C GLN A 288 11.45 -31.08 -38.45
N GLY A 289 10.50 -30.25 -38.02
CA GLY A 289 9.07 -30.54 -38.00
C GLY A 289 8.45 -30.49 -36.60
N GLN A 290 9.24 -30.73 -35.55
CA GLN A 290 8.84 -30.48 -34.16
C GLN A 290 9.42 -29.16 -33.66
N LYS A 291 8.77 -28.53 -32.68
CA LYS A 291 9.28 -27.33 -32.01
C LYS A 291 9.15 -27.46 -30.50
N GLY A 292 10.26 -27.30 -29.80
CA GLY A 292 10.22 -27.06 -28.37
C GLY A 292 9.58 -25.70 -28.08
N LYS A 293 8.83 -25.62 -26.98
CA LYS A 293 8.29 -24.38 -26.44
C LYS A 293 8.62 -24.27 -24.96
N VAL A 294 9.19 -23.15 -24.56
CA VAL A 294 9.72 -22.92 -23.20
C VAL A 294 8.95 -21.79 -22.52
N VAL A 295 8.53 -22.01 -21.28
CA VAL A 295 7.98 -20.94 -20.42
C VAL A 295 8.89 -20.69 -19.23
N PHE A 296 9.17 -19.41 -18.96
CA PHE A 296 9.95 -18.96 -17.82
C PHE A 296 9.08 -18.11 -16.90
N PHE A 297 8.95 -18.52 -15.64
CA PHE A 297 8.18 -17.81 -14.63
C PHE A 297 9.06 -16.91 -13.77
N ALA A 298 8.60 -15.68 -13.55
CA ALA A 298 9.21 -14.72 -12.65
C ALA A 298 8.15 -14.05 -11.76
N ASN A 299 8.39 -14.04 -10.45
CA ASN A 299 7.43 -13.52 -9.45
C ASN A 299 7.38 -11.98 -9.38
N GLN A 300 8.42 -11.28 -9.83
CA GLN A 300 8.52 -9.82 -9.78
C GLN A 300 8.75 -9.23 -11.18
N ILE A 301 8.17 -8.07 -11.48
CA ILE A 301 8.35 -7.44 -12.80
C ILE A 301 9.79 -7.02 -13.12
N PRO A 302 10.61 -6.46 -12.19
CA PRO A 302 12.04 -6.24 -12.45
C PRO A 302 12.78 -7.51 -12.89
N VAL A 303 12.47 -8.66 -12.28
CA VAL A 303 13.02 -9.96 -12.67
C VAL A 303 12.54 -10.33 -14.07
N TYR A 304 11.22 -10.29 -14.31
CA TYR A 304 10.63 -10.59 -15.61
C TYR A 304 11.24 -9.75 -16.75
N GLU A 305 11.42 -8.43 -16.55
CA GLU A 305 12.03 -7.53 -17.54
C GLU A 305 13.52 -7.87 -17.75
N GLN A 306 14.28 -8.09 -16.67
CA GLN A 306 15.69 -8.45 -16.73
C GLN A 306 15.91 -9.78 -17.46
N GLN A 307 15.22 -10.84 -17.05
CA GLN A 307 15.37 -12.18 -17.63
C GLN A 307 14.90 -12.19 -19.10
N LYS A 308 13.76 -11.54 -19.42
CA LYS A 308 13.30 -11.38 -20.81
C LYS A 308 14.35 -10.67 -21.67
N SER A 309 14.92 -9.56 -21.20
CA SER A 309 15.95 -8.81 -21.94
C SER A 309 17.21 -9.65 -22.20
N VAL A 310 17.67 -10.41 -21.21
CA VAL A 310 18.84 -11.30 -21.35
C VAL A 310 18.57 -12.44 -22.34
N PHE A 311 17.42 -13.11 -22.24
CA PHE A 311 17.08 -14.22 -23.14
C PHE A 311 16.83 -13.74 -24.58
N SER A 312 16.16 -12.59 -24.77
CA SER A 312 15.92 -12.02 -26.11
C SER A 312 17.25 -11.83 -26.84
N LYS A 313 18.20 -11.12 -26.23
CA LYS A 313 19.56 -10.91 -26.76
C LYS A 313 20.32 -12.21 -27.04
N TYR A 314 20.07 -13.29 -26.29
CA TYR A 314 20.77 -14.57 -26.48
C TYR A 314 20.15 -15.45 -27.58
N PHE A 315 18.81 -15.46 -27.69
CA PHE A 315 18.07 -16.43 -28.50
C PHE A 315 17.52 -15.88 -29.82
N GLU A 316 17.27 -14.57 -29.94
CA GLU A 316 16.83 -13.96 -31.22
C GLU A 316 17.90 -14.11 -32.31
N ARG A 317 19.19 -13.97 -31.94
CA ARG A 317 20.35 -14.25 -32.80
C ARG A 317 20.48 -15.73 -33.24
N LEU A 318 19.75 -16.64 -32.59
CA LEU A 318 19.65 -18.06 -32.95
C LEU A 318 18.35 -18.37 -33.74
N GLY A 319 17.54 -17.36 -34.05
CA GLY A 319 16.29 -17.48 -34.82
C GLY A 319 15.04 -17.84 -34.01
N TYR A 320 15.13 -17.91 -32.67
CA TYR A 320 13.96 -18.19 -31.81
C TYR A 320 13.20 -16.91 -31.47
N ARG A 321 11.86 -17.00 -31.45
CA ARG A 321 10.98 -15.89 -31.09
C ARG A 321 10.83 -15.83 -29.57
N VAL A 322 11.36 -14.77 -28.96
CA VAL A 322 11.27 -14.53 -27.52
C VAL A 322 10.21 -13.48 -27.23
N THR A 323 9.28 -13.77 -26.33
CA THR A 323 8.27 -12.82 -25.88
C THR A 323 8.08 -12.88 -24.37
N GLY A 324 7.15 -12.07 -23.86
CA GLY A 324 6.62 -12.30 -22.53
C GLY A 324 5.37 -11.50 -22.28
N ILE A 325 4.57 -11.97 -21.32
CA ILE A 325 3.31 -11.38 -20.89
C ILE A 325 3.37 -11.07 -19.39
N SER A 326 2.95 -9.87 -19.00
CA SER A 326 2.84 -9.41 -17.62
C SER A 326 1.43 -8.90 -17.33
N GLY A 327 1.11 -8.62 -16.05
CA GLY A 327 -0.17 -8.00 -15.65
C GLY A 327 -0.44 -6.60 -16.25
N ALA A 328 0.52 -6.02 -16.99
CA ALA A 328 0.35 -4.80 -17.78
C ALA A 328 0.03 -5.08 -19.27
N THR A 329 0.31 -6.28 -19.79
CA THR A 329 0.15 -6.62 -21.22
C THR A 329 -0.92 -7.69 -21.49
N ALA A 330 -1.28 -8.51 -20.49
CA ALA A 330 -2.11 -9.70 -20.65
C ALA A 330 -3.53 -9.46 -21.19
N GLU A 331 -4.07 -8.24 -21.05
CA GLU A 331 -5.42 -7.86 -21.50
C GLU A 331 -5.46 -7.37 -22.95
N ASN A 332 -4.32 -6.97 -23.51
CA ASN A 332 -4.20 -6.40 -24.85
C ASN A 332 -3.73 -7.42 -25.90
N VAL A 333 -3.60 -8.70 -25.52
CA VAL A 333 -3.09 -9.78 -26.38
C VAL A 333 -3.90 -11.06 -26.17
N LEU A 334 -4.10 -11.84 -27.24
CA LEU A 334 -4.65 -13.19 -27.15
C LEU A 334 -3.55 -14.12 -26.64
N VAL A 335 -3.59 -14.47 -25.35
CA VAL A 335 -2.54 -15.22 -24.64
C VAL A 335 -2.21 -16.54 -25.34
N GLU A 336 -3.23 -17.27 -25.80
CA GLU A 336 -3.08 -18.49 -26.60
C GLU A 336 -2.24 -18.26 -27.87
N GLN A 337 -2.60 -17.28 -28.71
CA GLN A 337 -1.85 -16.93 -29.92
C GLN A 337 -0.44 -16.45 -29.61
N VAL A 338 -0.21 -15.74 -28.51
CA VAL A 338 1.14 -15.31 -28.10
C VAL A 338 1.99 -16.51 -27.68
N ILE A 339 1.41 -17.50 -27.00
CA ILE A 339 2.09 -18.75 -26.65
C ILE A 339 2.38 -19.57 -27.91
N GLU A 340 1.41 -19.76 -28.80
CA GLU A 340 1.57 -20.49 -30.06
C GLU A 340 2.68 -19.87 -30.94
N ASN A 341 2.61 -18.55 -31.16
CA ASN A 341 3.48 -17.81 -32.08
C ASN A 341 4.85 -17.43 -31.50
N ASN A 342 5.23 -17.96 -30.33
CA ASN A 342 6.56 -17.76 -29.77
C ASN A 342 7.17 -19.08 -29.29
N ASP A 343 8.50 -19.10 -29.18
CA ASP A 343 9.27 -20.31 -28.88
C ASP A 343 9.79 -20.26 -27.42
N ILE A 344 10.04 -19.05 -26.90
CA ILE A 344 10.33 -18.77 -25.48
C ILE A 344 9.38 -17.68 -24.96
N ILE A 345 8.66 -17.96 -23.87
CA ILE A 345 7.65 -17.06 -23.28
C ILE A 345 7.95 -16.78 -21.80
N PHE A 346 8.19 -15.52 -21.46
CA PHE A 346 8.25 -15.06 -20.07
C PHE A 346 6.85 -14.77 -19.52
N LEU A 347 6.50 -15.27 -18.34
CA LEU A 347 5.21 -15.02 -17.68
C LEU A 347 5.38 -14.62 -16.21
N THR A 348 4.57 -13.68 -15.73
CA THR A 348 4.17 -13.68 -14.31
C THR A 348 3.17 -14.82 -14.08
N PRO A 349 3.38 -15.71 -13.10
CA PRO A 349 2.68 -17.00 -13.02
C PRO A 349 1.17 -16.90 -12.88
N GLN A 350 0.64 -15.82 -12.27
CA GLN A 350 -0.80 -15.61 -12.13
C GLN A 350 -1.54 -15.57 -13.49
N ILE A 351 -0.87 -15.17 -14.58
CA ILE A 351 -1.45 -15.17 -15.93
C ILE A 351 -1.77 -16.61 -16.35
N LEU A 352 -0.83 -17.55 -16.15
CA LEU A 352 -1.04 -18.94 -16.51
C LEU A 352 -2.11 -19.58 -15.62
N VAL A 353 -2.11 -19.30 -14.31
CA VAL A 353 -3.19 -19.75 -13.40
C VAL A 353 -4.57 -19.29 -13.90
N ASN A 354 -4.72 -18.02 -14.30
CA ASN A 354 -5.98 -17.49 -14.81
C ASN A 354 -6.39 -18.15 -16.15
N ASN A 355 -5.44 -18.35 -17.07
CA ASN A 355 -5.74 -18.91 -18.40
C ASN A 355 -5.99 -20.43 -18.37
N LEU A 356 -5.37 -21.17 -17.43
CA LEU A 356 -5.72 -22.57 -17.15
C LEU A 356 -7.12 -22.67 -16.54
N LYS A 357 -7.44 -21.86 -15.51
CA LYS A 357 -8.75 -21.88 -14.86
C LYS A 357 -9.88 -21.50 -15.83
N ASN A 358 -9.63 -20.58 -16.75
CA ASN A 358 -10.62 -20.11 -17.72
C ASN A 358 -10.68 -20.98 -19.00
N GLY A 359 -9.85 -22.02 -19.12
CA GLY A 359 -9.81 -22.91 -20.29
C GLY A 359 -9.12 -22.34 -21.54
N THR A 360 -8.70 -21.06 -21.53
CA THR A 360 -7.94 -20.41 -22.62
C THR A 360 -6.62 -21.12 -22.94
N ILE A 361 -6.05 -21.83 -21.95
CA ILE A 361 -4.98 -22.80 -22.15
C ILE A 361 -5.53 -24.13 -21.60
N PRO A 362 -5.87 -25.11 -22.45
CA PRO A 362 -6.57 -26.33 -22.01
C PRO A 362 -5.67 -27.32 -21.27
N SER A 363 -4.35 -27.29 -21.51
CA SER A 363 -3.36 -28.15 -20.88
C SER A 363 -1.98 -27.49 -20.88
N LEU A 364 -1.14 -27.86 -19.92
CA LEU A 364 0.28 -27.48 -19.87
C LEU A 364 1.14 -28.15 -20.97
N SER A 365 0.61 -29.14 -21.68
CA SER A 365 1.26 -29.80 -22.83
C SER A 365 1.50 -28.89 -24.04
N VAL A 366 0.99 -27.65 -24.04
CA VAL A 366 1.42 -26.61 -24.99
C VAL A 366 2.89 -26.21 -24.79
N PHE A 367 3.45 -26.46 -23.60
CA PHE A 367 4.85 -26.28 -23.28
C PHE A 367 5.59 -27.62 -23.27
N THR A 368 6.90 -27.56 -23.51
CA THR A 368 7.82 -28.71 -23.42
C THR A 368 8.85 -28.55 -22.29
N LEU A 369 9.02 -27.33 -21.77
CA LEU A 369 9.89 -27.02 -20.63
C LEU A 369 9.30 -25.83 -19.84
N MET A 370 9.19 -25.99 -18.52
CA MET A 370 8.79 -24.98 -17.56
C MET A 370 9.97 -24.64 -16.64
N ILE A 371 10.34 -23.36 -16.56
CA ILE A 371 11.42 -22.87 -15.68
C ILE A 371 10.82 -21.95 -14.62
N PHE A 372 10.98 -22.31 -13.34
CA PHE A 372 10.48 -21.54 -12.19
C PHE A 372 11.65 -20.84 -11.48
N ASP A 373 11.71 -19.50 -11.55
CA ASP A 373 12.70 -18.72 -10.80
C ASP A 373 12.26 -18.50 -9.34
N GLU A 374 13.21 -18.57 -8.41
CA GLU A 374 12.97 -18.68 -6.96
C GLU A 374 11.89 -19.73 -6.60
N CYS A 375 12.09 -20.96 -7.09
CA CYS A 375 11.14 -22.07 -7.09
C CYS A 375 10.70 -22.57 -5.70
N HIS A 376 11.40 -22.16 -4.63
CA HIS A 376 11.00 -22.42 -3.23
C HIS A 376 9.61 -21.83 -2.89
N ASN A 377 9.14 -20.87 -3.69
CA ASN A 377 7.77 -20.35 -3.61
C ASN A 377 6.68 -21.37 -4.03
N THR A 378 7.03 -22.57 -4.50
CA THR A 378 6.06 -23.63 -4.89
C THR A 378 5.51 -24.35 -3.66
N SER A 379 4.71 -23.62 -2.86
CA SER A 379 4.05 -24.13 -1.66
C SER A 379 2.75 -23.40 -1.36
N LYS A 380 1.93 -23.99 -0.46
CA LYS A 380 0.66 -23.43 0.01
C LYS A 380 -0.26 -23.03 -1.16
N GLN A 381 -0.64 -21.76 -1.23
CA GLN A 381 -1.56 -21.18 -2.23
C GLN A 381 -0.83 -20.20 -3.18
N HIS A 382 0.49 -20.37 -3.37
CA HIS A 382 1.26 -19.54 -4.30
C HIS A 382 0.94 -19.92 -5.77
N PRO A 383 0.93 -18.98 -6.74
CA PRO A 383 0.61 -19.28 -8.13
C PRO A 383 1.44 -20.40 -8.78
N TYR A 384 2.72 -20.56 -8.40
CA TYR A 384 3.53 -21.72 -8.83
C TYR A 384 2.90 -23.06 -8.41
N ASN A 385 2.41 -23.14 -7.17
CA ASN A 385 1.79 -24.37 -6.65
C ASN A 385 0.45 -24.64 -7.35
N MET A 386 -0.28 -23.60 -7.75
CA MET A 386 -1.52 -23.73 -8.54
C MET A 386 -1.27 -24.24 -9.96
N ILE A 387 -0.20 -23.76 -10.63
CA ILE A 387 0.25 -24.31 -11.93
C ILE A 387 0.63 -25.79 -11.76
N MET A 388 1.40 -26.12 -10.71
CA MET A 388 1.84 -27.48 -10.48
C MET A 388 0.74 -28.43 -10.01
N PHE A 389 -0.33 -27.95 -9.37
CA PHE A 389 -1.52 -28.77 -9.12
C PHE A 389 -2.13 -29.25 -10.44
N ASN A 390 -2.33 -28.36 -11.43
CA ASN A 390 -2.84 -28.75 -12.75
C ASN A 390 -1.90 -29.75 -13.47
N TYR A 391 -0.58 -29.54 -13.40
CA TYR A 391 0.42 -30.51 -13.89
C TYR A 391 0.26 -31.88 -13.23
N LEU A 392 0.14 -31.92 -11.89
CA LEU A 392 0.03 -33.17 -11.12
C LEU A 392 -1.33 -33.84 -11.28
N ASP A 393 -2.40 -33.07 -11.52
CA ASP A 393 -3.72 -33.59 -11.85
C ASP A 393 -3.73 -34.25 -13.23
N GLN A 394 -3.06 -33.67 -14.23
CA GLN A 394 -2.84 -34.32 -15.54
C GLN A 394 -1.96 -35.59 -15.40
N LYS A 395 -0.87 -35.52 -14.61
CA LYS A 395 0.05 -36.65 -14.37
C LYS A 395 -0.64 -37.84 -13.70
N LEU A 396 -1.41 -37.59 -12.64
CA LEU A 396 -2.03 -38.63 -11.80
C LEU A 396 -3.42 -39.04 -12.31
N GLY A 397 -4.09 -38.19 -13.09
CA GLY A 397 -5.40 -38.47 -13.69
C GLY A 397 -5.36 -39.40 -14.91
N GLY A 398 -4.17 -39.82 -15.35
CA GLY A 398 -4.01 -40.78 -16.44
C GLY A 398 -4.20 -40.21 -17.85
N SER A 399 -3.99 -38.91 -18.07
CA SER A 399 -3.92 -38.39 -19.44
C SER A 399 -2.70 -38.96 -20.18
N LEU A 400 -2.85 -39.14 -21.50
CA LEU A 400 -1.78 -39.48 -22.42
C LEU A 400 -1.01 -38.25 -22.95
N ASP A 401 -1.48 -37.04 -22.64
CA ASP A 401 -0.88 -35.79 -23.12
C ASP A 401 0.50 -35.55 -22.51
N PRO A 402 1.54 -35.25 -23.32
CA PRO A 402 2.92 -35.17 -22.85
C PRO A 402 3.14 -33.96 -21.93
N LEU A 403 3.67 -34.21 -20.73
CA LEU A 403 3.96 -33.14 -19.77
C LEU A 403 5.31 -32.44 -20.08
N PRO A 404 5.42 -31.11 -19.85
CA PRO A 404 6.68 -30.39 -19.98
C PRO A 404 7.70 -30.83 -18.92
N GLN A 405 8.99 -30.78 -19.25
CA GLN A 405 10.04 -30.89 -18.25
C GLN A 405 9.96 -29.72 -17.24
N VAL A 406 10.18 -29.98 -15.95
CA VAL A 406 10.09 -28.97 -14.88
C VAL A 406 11.46 -28.68 -14.28
N ILE A 407 11.89 -27.42 -14.34
CA ILE A 407 13.14 -26.93 -13.77
C ILE A 407 12.85 -25.85 -12.73
N GLY A 408 13.24 -26.09 -11.49
CA GLY A 408 13.23 -25.07 -10.44
C GLY A 408 14.61 -24.45 -10.25
N MET A 409 14.69 -23.14 -10.03
CA MET A 409 15.93 -22.45 -9.64
C MET A 409 15.74 -21.76 -8.28
N THR A 410 16.70 -21.90 -7.35
CA THR A 410 16.64 -21.20 -6.06
C THR A 410 18.03 -20.95 -5.45
N ALA A 411 18.13 -20.00 -4.53
CA ALA A 411 19.28 -19.86 -3.63
C ALA A 411 19.21 -20.76 -2.37
N SER A 412 18.00 -21.23 -2.02
CA SER A 412 17.73 -22.10 -0.87
C SER A 412 16.40 -22.83 -1.08
N VAL A 413 16.32 -24.12 -0.78
CA VAL A 413 15.05 -24.86 -0.77
C VAL A 413 14.23 -24.61 0.50
N GLY A 414 14.88 -24.17 1.59
CA GLY A 414 14.28 -24.03 2.91
C GLY A 414 14.04 -25.37 3.63
N VAL A 415 13.63 -25.27 4.89
CA VAL A 415 13.25 -26.42 5.75
C VAL A 415 11.91 -26.17 6.49
N GLY A 416 11.19 -25.11 6.09
CA GLY A 416 9.99 -24.65 6.79
C GLY A 416 10.21 -24.43 8.27
N ASP A 417 9.40 -25.10 9.08
CA ASP A 417 9.41 -25.02 10.54
C ASP A 417 10.13 -26.21 11.21
N ALA A 418 10.88 -27.01 10.44
CA ALA A 418 11.60 -28.18 10.92
C ALA A 418 12.53 -27.89 12.12
N LYS A 419 12.64 -28.90 12.98
CA LYS A 419 13.45 -28.94 14.20
C LYS A 419 14.62 -29.94 14.13
N ASN A 420 14.56 -30.89 13.20
CA ASN A 420 15.54 -31.95 12.99
C ASN A 420 15.70 -32.27 11.50
N THR A 421 16.76 -33.01 11.16
CA THR A 421 17.14 -33.30 9.77
C THR A 421 16.10 -34.17 9.05
N ASP A 422 15.34 -35.02 9.74
CA ASP A 422 14.29 -35.84 9.12
C ASP A 422 13.07 -35.00 8.72
N GLU A 423 12.61 -34.07 9.57
CA GLU A 423 11.58 -33.08 9.24
C GLU A 423 12.02 -32.17 8.08
N ALA A 424 13.32 -31.85 7.98
CA ALA A 424 13.89 -31.08 6.88
C ALA A 424 13.97 -31.89 5.58
N VAL A 425 14.36 -33.16 5.63
CA VAL A 425 14.27 -34.11 4.51
C VAL A 425 12.83 -34.18 4.01
N ASP A 426 11.84 -34.35 4.88
CA ASP A 426 10.42 -34.40 4.49
C ASP A 426 9.89 -33.07 3.94
N HIS A 427 10.37 -31.92 4.44
CA HIS A 427 10.05 -30.61 3.85
C HIS A 427 10.59 -30.49 2.42
N ILE A 428 11.84 -30.90 2.20
CA ILE A 428 12.51 -30.85 0.89
C ILE A 428 11.89 -31.88 -0.07
N CYS A 429 11.54 -33.08 0.39
CA CYS A 429 10.77 -34.05 -0.37
C CYS A 429 9.41 -33.48 -0.80
N LYS A 430 8.70 -32.74 0.07
CA LYS A 430 7.44 -32.09 -0.28
C LYS A 430 7.62 -31.01 -1.36
N LEU A 431 8.65 -30.16 -1.26
CA LEU A 431 8.94 -29.19 -2.33
C LEU A 431 9.29 -29.88 -3.66
N CYS A 432 10.08 -30.95 -3.62
CA CYS A 432 10.40 -31.74 -4.81
C CYS A 432 9.13 -32.39 -5.40
N ALA A 433 8.23 -32.90 -4.56
CA ALA A 433 6.97 -33.50 -4.98
C ALA A 433 6.03 -32.48 -5.63
N SER A 434 5.92 -31.27 -5.06
CA SER A 434 5.17 -30.15 -5.64
C SER A 434 5.73 -29.69 -6.99
N LEU A 435 7.02 -29.89 -7.29
CA LEU A 435 7.64 -29.54 -8.56
C LEU A 435 7.85 -30.73 -9.51
N ASP A 436 7.39 -31.93 -9.13
CA ASP A 436 7.65 -33.20 -9.81
C ASP A 436 9.13 -33.51 -10.11
N VAL A 437 9.99 -33.15 -9.17
CA VAL A 437 11.45 -33.18 -9.30
C VAL A 437 12.02 -34.51 -8.84
N SER A 438 12.89 -35.09 -9.67
CA SER A 438 13.61 -36.34 -9.36
C SER A 438 15.12 -36.14 -9.13
N VAL A 439 15.65 -34.91 -9.25
CA VAL A 439 17.05 -34.58 -8.94
C VAL A 439 17.15 -33.20 -8.29
N ILE A 440 17.86 -33.10 -7.17
CA ILE A 440 18.35 -31.82 -6.65
C ILE A 440 19.78 -31.63 -7.16
N ALA A 441 20.01 -30.64 -8.02
CA ALA A 441 21.33 -30.25 -8.51
C ALA A 441 21.95 -29.19 -7.60
N THR A 442 23.11 -29.52 -7.04
CA THR A 442 24.03 -28.61 -6.34
C THR A 442 25.42 -28.73 -6.97
N VAL A 443 26.32 -27.79 -6.68
CA VAL A 443 27.74 -27.94 -7.05
C VAL A 443 28.42 -28.87 -6.04
N ARG A 444 29.16 -29.86 -6.52
CA ARG A 444 29.88 -30.86 -5.74
C ARG A 444 31.28 -31.11 -6.28
N GLU A 445 31.39 -31.37 -7.60
CA GLU A 445 32.67 -31.63 -8.27
C GLU A 445 33.49 -30.34 -8.44
N ASN A 446 32.83 -29.22 -8.73
CA ASN A 446 33.49 -27.95 -9.05
C ASN A 446 33.33 -26.89 -7.94
N LEU A 447 33.30 -27.32 -6.67
CA LEU A 447 33.13 -26.42 -5.51
C LEU A 447 34.23 -25.36 -5.42
N GLU A 448 35.49 -25.73 -5.68
CA GLU A 448 36.62 -24.79 -5.66
C GLU A 448 36.48 -23.68 -6.72
N GLU A 449 35.90 -23.97 -7.89
CA GLU A 449 35.60 -22.96 -8.93
C GLU A 449 34.47 -22.03 -8.46
N LEU A 450 33.44 -22.57 -7.82
CA LEU A 450 32.31 -21.78 -7.29
C LEU A 450 32.77 -20.82 -6.18
N GLU A 451 33.57 -21.29 -5.22
CA GLU A 451 33.99 -20.49 -4.05
C GLU A 451 34.95 -19.35 -4.42
N GLN A 452 35.71 -19.49 -5.51
CA GLN A 452 36.52 -18.40 -6.08
C GLN A 452 35.67 -17.26 -6.68
N ILE A 453 34.41 -17.53 -7.05
CA ILE A 453 33.53 -16.60 -7.80
C ILE A 453 32.39 -16.06 -6.94
N VAL A 454 31.83 -16.89 -6.05
CA VAL A 454 30.77 -16.48 -5.11
C VAL A 454 31.31 -16.64 -3.70
N TYR A 455 31.93 -15.58 -3.19
CA TYR A 455 32.36 -15.54 -1.80
C TYR A 455 31.14 -15.65 -0.87
N LYS A 456 31.18 -16.58 0.10
CA LYS A 456 30.16 -16.73 1.15
C LYS A 456 30.64 -15.93 2.38
N PRO A 457 30.16 -14.70 2.61
CA PRO A 457 30.73 -13.83 3.62
C PRO A 457 30.48 -14.39 5.03
N PRO A 458 31.49 -14.36 5.93
CA PRO A 458 31.32 -14.74 7.31
C PRO A 458 30.28 -13.82 7.99
N LYS A 459 29.54 -14.41 8.94
CA LYS A 459 28.55 -13.69 9.75
C LYS A 459 29.12 -13.28 11.09
N PHE A 460 28.97 -11.99 11.40
CA PHE A 460 29.35 -11.41 12.69
C PHE A 460 28.09 -10.93 13.42
N PHE A 461 28.02 -11.22 14.71
CA PHE A 461 26.97 -10.75 15.59
C PHE A 461 27.52 -9.59 16.43
N ARG A 462 26.86 -8.43 16.35
CA ARG A 462 27.17 -7.26 17.17
C ARG A 462 25.95 -6.98 18.04
N LYS A 463 26.07 -7.36 19.31
CA LYS A 463 25.08 -7.10 20.36
C LYS A 463 25.30 -5.67 20.86
N ALA A 464 24.51 -4.75 20.34
CA ALA A 464 24.47 -3.37 20.82
C ALA A 464 23.80 -3.31 22.21
N GLN A 465 24.03 -2.21 22.92
CA GLN A 465 23.21 -1.84 24.07
C GLN A 465 22.04 -0.96 23.62
N SER A 466 20.89 -1.07 24.29
CA SER A 466 19.87 -0.02 24.24
C SER A 466 20.27 1.13 25.19
N ARG A 467 19.65 2.31 25.05
CA ARG A 467 19.82 3.39 26.04
C ARG A 467 19.39 2.89 27.42
N THR A 468 20.14 3.26 28.46
CA THR A 468 19.86 2.91 29.86
C THR A 468 18.85 3.83 30.55
N SER A 469 18.62 5.03 29.99
CA SER A 469 17.66 6.01 30.48
C SER A 469 17.16 6.88 29.33
N ASP A 470 16.06 6.43 28.71
CA ASP A 470 15.39 7.12 27.61
C ASP A 470 14.30 8.08 28.16
N GLN A 471 14.69 9.32 28.44
CA GLN A 471 13.76 10.35 28.92
C GLN A 471 12.75 10.76 27.84
N PHE A 472 13.11 10.65 26.56
CA PHE A 472 12.20 10.90 25.45
C PHE A 472 11.07 9.85 25.43
N GLU A 473 11.41 8.57 25.60
CA GLU A 473 10.45 7.48 25.76
C GLU A 473 9.51 7.73 26.95
N PHE A 474 10.04 8.15 28.10
CA PHE A 474 9.24 8.45 29.29
C PHE A 474 8.21 9.57 29.03
N ILE A 475 8.63 10.69 28.42
CA ILE A 475 7.77 11.85 28.13
C ILE A 475 6.71 11.49 27.10
N ILE A 476 7.08 10.86 25.97
CA ILE A 476 6.12 10.46 24.94
C ILE A 476 5.16 9.38 25.46
N SER A 477 5.65 8.42 26.26
CA SER A 477 4.79 7.43 26.94
C SER A 477 3.80 8.08 27.92
N GLN A 478 4.17 9.20 28.54
CA GLN A 478 3.26 9.95 29.41
C GLN A 478 2.17 10.65 28.60
N LEU A 479 2.53 11.33 27.51
CA LEU A 479 1.57 11.90 26.56
C LEU A 479 0.63 10.83 25.97
N MET A 480 1.13 9.61 25.73
CA MET A 480 0.30 8.47 25.30
C MET A 480 -0.65 7.98 26.40
N ARG A 481 -0.21 7.85 27.66
CA ARG A 481 -1.08 7.50 28.81
C ARG A 481 -2.20 8.52 28.99
N GLU A 482 -1.89 9.81 28.86
CA GLU A 482 -2.87 10.90 28.98
C GLU A 482 -3.85 10.91 27.79
N THR A 483 -3.35 10.73 26.56
CA THR A 483 -4.20 10.62 25.36
C THR A 483 -5.12 9.40 25.43
N GLU A 484 -4.63 8.26 25.95
CA GLU A 484 -5.48 7.10 26.24
C GLU A 484 -6.53 7.40 27.34
N SER A 485 -6.19 8.21 28.35
CA SER A 485 -7.13 8.59 29.41
C SER A 485 -8.27 9.45 28.85
N LEU A 486 -7.94 10.46 28.03
CA LEU A 486 -8.90 11.31 27.32
C LEU A 486 -9.80 10.52 26.36
N ALA A 487 -9.25 9.48 25.70
CA ALA A 487 -10.01 8.60 24.83
C ALA A 487 -10.98 7.68 25.59
N LYS A 488 -10.59 7.20 26.79
CA LYS A 488 -11.45 6.43 27.70
C LYS A 488 -12.57 7.28 28.28
N SER A 489 -12.31 8.56 28.58
CA SER A 489 -13.32 9.46 29.16
C SER A 489 -14.40 9.94 28.19
N ILE A 490 -14.36 9.56 26.90
CA ILE A 490 -15.43 9.90 25.94
C ILE A 490 -16.73 9.17 26.29
N HIS A 491 -16.69 7.86 26.59
CA HIS A 491 -17.88 7.04 26.80
C HIS A 491 -17.58 5.80 27.64
N GLY A 492 -18.48 5.43 28.56
CA GLY A 492 -18.26 4.38 29.55
C GLY A 492 -17.97 3.00 28.93
N ASP A 493 -18.86 2.52 28.05
CA ASP A 493 -18.72 1.19 27.42
C ASP A 493 -17.48 1.04 26.55
N LEU A 494 -16.98 2.15 26.03
CA LEU A 494 -15.74 2.22 25.26
C LEU A 494 -14.53 1.82 26.10
N GLY A 495 -14.60 1.96 27.43
CA GLY A 495 -13.60 1.46 28.38
C GLY A 495 -13.28 -0.03 28.20
N LYS A 496 -14.25 -0.87 27.82
CA LYS A 496 -14.03 -2.31 27.52
C LYS A 496 -12.97 -2.51 26.43
N LEU A 497 -12.96 -1.66 25.40
CA LEU A 497 -12.04 -1.75 24.25
C LEU A 497 -10.58 -1.38 24.60
N PHE A 498 -10.34 -0.75 25.76
CA PHE A 498 -9.01 -0.45 26.28
C PHE A 498 -8.51 -1.49 27.30
N GLN A 499 -9.22 -2.61 27.51
CA GLN A 499 -8.83 -3.67 28.45
C GLN A 499 -7.86 -4.72 27.88
N ILE A 500 -7.56 -4.67 26.57
CA ILE A 500 -6.61 -5.60 25.92
C ILE A 500 -5.24 -5.57 26.64
N GLN A 501 -4.89 -6.70 27.25
CA GLN A 501 -3.73 -6.87 28.11
C GLN A 501 -2.40 -6.82 27.34
N ASN A 502 -1.31 -6.54 28.04
CA ASN A 502 0.07 -6.62 27.54
C ASN A 502 0.33 -5.82 26.24
N ARG A 503 -0.21 -4.59 26.17
CA ARG A 503 0.19 -3.59 25.17
C ARG A 503 1.28 -2.68 25.72
N GLU A 504 2.38 -2.57 24.99
CA GLU A 504 3.55 -1.74 25.30
C GLU A 504 3.68 -0.67 24.21
N PHE A 505 3.98 0.58 24.59
CA PHE A 505 4.17 1.67 23.63
C PHE A 505 5.44 1.47 22.79
N GLY A 506 5.49 2.06 21.60
CA GLY A 506 6.62 1.90 20.68
C GLY A 506 6.69 0.52 20.04
N THR A 507 5.58 -0.23 20.00
CA THR A 507 5.57 -1.60 19.46
C THR A 507 4.61 -1.77 18.28
N GLN A 508 4.87 -2.81 17.48
CA GLN A 508 3.94 -3.25 16.44
C GLN A 508 2.64 -3.84 17.03
N LYS A 509 2.67 -4.37 18.26
CA LYS A 509 1.46 -4.80 19.00
C LYS A 509 0.55 -3.60 19.29
N TYR A 510 1.12 -2.45 19.65
CA TYR A 510 0.34 -1.24 19.89
C TYR A 510 -0.29 -0.69 18.60
N GLU A 511 0.40 -0.74 17.46
CA GLU A 511 -0.20 -0.37 16.17
C GLU A 511 -1.38 -1.31 15.80
N GLN A 512 -1.23 -2.61 16.04
CA GLN A 512 -2.30 -3.59 15.86
C GLN A 512 -3.49 -3.33 16.81
N TRP A 513 -3.22 -2.96 18.06
CA TRP A 513 -4.25 -2.56 19.02
C TRP A 513 -4.99 -1.30 18.56
N ILE A 514 -4.29 -0.24 18.11
CA ILE A 514 -4.92 0.95 17.50
C ILE A 514 -5.84 0.56 16.35
N VAL A 515 -5.39 -0.32 15.45
CA VAL A 515 -6.21 -0.80 14.32
C VAL A 515 -7.42 -1.62 14.79
N THR A 516 -7.32 -2.35 15.90
CA THR A 516 -8.44 -3.09 16.50
C THR A 516 -9.45 -2.15 17.17
N VAL A 517 -9.00 -1.15 17.93
CA VAL A 517 -9.88 -0.10 18.49
C VAL A 517 -10.58 0.63 17.36
N GLN A 518 -9.85 1.09 16.33
CA GLN A 518 -10.43 1.78 15.17
C GLN A 518 -11.46 0.91 14.41
N LYS A 519 -11.29 -0.43 14.35
CA LYS A 519 -12.33 -1.34 13.83
C LYS A 519 -13.53 -1.45 14.77
N ALA A 520 -13.31 -1.51 16.08
CA ALA A 520 -14.39 -1.58 17.07
C ALA A 520 -15.25 -0.31 17.05
N CYS A 521 -14.64 0.87 16.86
CA CYS A 521 -15.37 2.13 16.61
C CYS A 521 -16.33 2.03 15.41
N MET A 522 -15.96 1.30 14.34
CA MET A 522 -16.80 1.08 13.15
C MET A 522 -17.93 0.05 13.38
N VAL A 523 -17.97 -0.62 14.53
CA VAL A 523 -19.08 -1.52 14.93
C VAL A 523 -19.78 -1.11 16.21
N PHE A 524 -19.35 -0.02 16.84
CA PHE A 524 -20.09 0.65 17.89
C PHE A 524 -21.44 1.16 17.35
N GLN A 525 -22.43 1.24 18.23
CA GLN A 525 -23.76 1.77 17.94
C GLN A 525 -24.28 2.49 19.17
N MET A 526 -25.01 3.59 18.95
CA MET A 526 -25.83 4.24 19.98
C MET A 526 -27.23 4.54 19.41
N PRO A 527 -28.26 4.79 20.25
CA PRO A 527 -29.55 5.27 19.76
C PRO A 527 -29.40 6.64 19.08
N ASP A 528 -28.76 7.59 19.77
CA ASP A 528 -28.41 8.91 19.26
C ASP A 528 -27.29 8.83 18.22
N LYS A 529 -27.56 9.30 16.99
CA LYS A 529 -26.61 9.26 15.87
C LYS A 529 -25.68 10.46 15.75
N ASP A 530 -26.03 11.59 16.36
CA ASP A 530 -25.16 12.77 16.38
C ASP A 530 -24.11 12.66 17.50
N GLU A 531 -24.47 12.06 18.63
CA GLU A 531 -23.50 11.72 19.67
C GLU A 531 -22.63 10.51 19.27
N GLU A 532 -23.18 9.47 18.61
CA GLU A 532 -22.38 8.39 17.98
C GLU A 532 -21.31 8.98 17.04
N SER A 533 -21.71 9.97 16.24
CA SER A 533 -20.84 10.73 15.33
C SER A 533 -19.76 11.52 16.06
N ARG A 534 -20.12 12.27 17.12
CA ARG A 534 -19.18 13.09 17.90
C ARG A 534 -18.14 12.23 18.61
N ILE A 535 -18.58 11.15 19.24
CA ILE A 535 -17.74 10.16 19.93
C ILE A 535 -16.77 9.50 18.95
N CYS A 536 -17.26 9.03 17.79
CA CYS A 536 -16.40 8.44 16.76
C CYS A 536 -15.35 9.42 16.21
N LYS A 537 -15.71 10.70 16.00
CA LYS A 537 -14.75 11.74 15.57
C LYS A 537 -13.64 11.93 16.61
N ALA A 538 -14.01 12.18 17.87
CA ALA A 538 -13.06 12.41 18.96
C ALA A 538 -12.09 11.22 19.15
N LEU A 539 -12.63 10.00 19.12
CA LEU A 539 -11.83 8.78 19.29
C LEU A 539 -10.91 8.49 18.09
N PHE A 540 -11.31 8.87 16.88
CA PHE A 540 -10.43 8.79 15.70
C PHE A 540 -9.27 9.79 15.78
N LEU A 541 -9.50 11.00 16.30
CA LEU A 541 -8.44 11.99 16.56
C LEU A 541 -7.43 11.45 17.58
N TYR A 542 -7.88 10.96 18.74
CA TYR A 542 -6.99 10.40 19.77
C TYR A 542 -6.21 9.18 19.27
N THR A 543 -6.85 8.21 18.61
CA THR A 543 -6.17 7.03 18.07
C THR A 543 -5.18 7.35 16.95
N SER A 544 -5.38 8.45 16.22
CA SER A 544 -4.43 8.95 15.21
C SER A 544 -3.20 9.60 15.86
N HIS A 545 -3.37 10.40 16.91
CA HIS A 545 -2.26 10.98 17.68
C HIS A 545 -1.46 9.88 18.41
N LEU A 546 -2.14 8.90 19.01
CA LEU A 546 -1.49 7.72 19.62
C LEU A 546 -0.64 6.94 18.62
N ARG A 547 -1.05 6.84 17.35
CA ARG A 547 -0.22 6.23 16.30
C ARG A 547 1.05 7.04 16.06
N LYS A 548 0.95 8.37 15.93
CA LYS A 548 2.10 9.25 15.71
C LYS A 548 3.11 9.20 16.86
N TYR A 549 2.65 9.16 18.11
CA TYR A 549 3.53 8.92 19.26
C TYR A 549 4.19 7.53 19.22
N ASN A 550 3.44 6.48 18.90
CA ASN A 550 3.98 5.12 18.77
C ASN A 550 5.05 5.00 17.67
N ASP A 551 4.82 5.61 16.50
CA ASP A 551 5.80 5.71 15.42
C ASP A 551 7.08 6.43 15.89
N ALA A 552 6.93 7.54 16.62
CA ALA A 552 8.05 8.33 17.13
C ALA A 552 8.89 7.55 18.16
N LEU A 553 8.27 6.72 19.00
CA LEU A 553 9.01 5.83 19.90
C LEU A 553 9.84 4.80 19.13
N ILE A 554 9.28 4.16 18.09
CA ILE A 554 10.01 3.23 17.21
C ILE A 554 11.19 3.93 16.51
N ILE A 555 11.02 5.20 16.12
CA ILE A 555 12.11 6.01 15.56
C ILE A 555 13.16 6.31 16.63
N SER A 556 12.78 6.68 17.87
CA SER A 556 13.74 6.96 18.94
C SER A 556 14.58 5.72 19.31
N GLU A 557 13.96 4.54 19.40
CA GLU A 557 14.59 3.28 19.84
C GLU A 557 15.65 2.78 18.83
N HIS A 558 15.53 3.16 17.56
CA HIS A 558 16.37 2.67 16.46
C HIS A 558 17.14 3.78 15.71
N ALA A 559 16.84 5.06 15.93
CA ALA A 559 17.55 6.22 15.35
C ALA A 559 17.88 7.25 16.46
N ARG A 560 17.94 8.56 16.14
CA ARG A 560 18.10 9.61 17.17
C ARG A 560 16.74 10.04 17.71
N MET A 561 16.72 10.49 18.97
CA MET A 561 15.58 11.25 19.52
C MET A 561 15.23 12.45 18.64
N LYS A 562 16.22 13.09 18.00
CA LYS A 562 15.99 14.16 17.02
C LYS A 562 15.14 13.72 15.84
N ASP A 563 15.39 12.55 15.25
CA ASP A 563 14.63 12.10 14.08
C ASP A 563 13.16 11.80 14.46
N ALA A 564 12.93 11.34 15.69
CA ALA A 564 11.60 11.15 16.27
C ALA A 564 10.91 12.48 16.62
N LEU A 565 11.65 13.44 17.18
CA LEU A 565 11.15 14.76 17.51
C LEU A 565 10.82 15.57 16.25
N ASP A 566 11.66 15.52 15.22
CA ASP A 566 11.42 16.16 13.93
C ASP A 566 10.18 15.55 13.24
N TYR A 567 9.92 14.25 13.39
CA TYR A 567 8.68 13.61 12.91
C TYR A 567 7.41 14.10 13.64
N LEU A 568 7.48 14.32 14.96
CA LEU A 568 6.38 14.91 15.74
C LEU A 568 6.22 16.41 15.47
N LYS A 569 7.33 17.16 15.37
CA LYS A 569 7.35 18.59 15.03
C LYS A 569 6.79 18.86 13.65
N ASP A 570 7.07 18.01 12.66
CA ASP A 570 6.39 18.06 11.37
C ASP A 570 4.89 17.83 11.56
N PHE A 571 4.48 16.74 12.22
CA PHE A 571 3.06 16.43 12.43
C PHE A 571 2.26 17.52 13.17
N PHE A 572 2.82 18.18 14.19
CA PHE A 572 2.20 19.33 14.85
C PHE A 572 2.47 20.67 14.13
N SER A 573 3.45 20.73 13.22
CA SER A 573 3.74 21.79 12.24
C SER A 573 2.52 22.22 11.45
N ASN A 574 2.21 21.45 10.40
CA ASN A 574 1.35 20.30 10.70
C ASN A 574 -0.09 20.70 11.07
N VAL A 575 -0.62 20.07 12.11
CA VAL A 575 -1.91 20.36 12.78
C VAL A 575 -2.11 21.84 13.17
N ARG A 576 -1.07 22.60 13.51
CA ARG A 576 -1.22 24.02 13.92
C ARG A 576 -1.44 24.97 12.76
N ALA A 577 -0.62 24.83 11.71
CA ALA A 577 -0.81 25.57 10.46
C ALA A 577 -2.25 25.37 9.97
N ALA A 578 -2.73 24.14 10.09
CA ALA A 578 -4.01 23.63 9.64
C ALA A 578 -5.27 24.22 10.32
N GLY A 579 -5.16 25.10 11.32
CA GLY A 579 -6.28 25.36 12.24
C GLY A 579 -6.61 24.12 13.08
N PHE A 580 -7.15 24.29 14.28
CA PHE A 580 -7.19 23.21 15.27
C PHE A 580 -8.51 23.19 16.05
N ASP A 581 -9.20 22.06 16.00
CA ASP A 581 -10.43 21.75 16.77
C ASP A 581 -10.12 21.70 18.27
N GLU A 582 -11.10 21.87 19.18
CA GLU A 582 -10.88 21.97 20.65
C GLU A 582 -10.00 20.84 21.19
N ILE A 583 -10.25 19.61 20.73
CA ILE A 583 -9.48 18.41 21.06
C ILE A 583 -8.03 18.52 20.55
N GLU A 584 -7.84 19.03 19.34
CA GLU A 584 -6.52 19.18 18.73
C GLU A 584 -5.73 20.35 19.34
N GLN A 585 -6.40 21.43 19.78
CA GLN A 585 -5.76 22.49 20.55
C GLN A 585 -5.19 21.93 21.85
N HIS A 586 -6.01 21.18 22.59
CA HIS A 586 -5.62 20.58 23.86
C HIS A 586 -4.51 19.52 23.71
N LEU A 587 -4.56 18.69 22.66
CA LEU A 587 -3.49 17.71 22.36
C LEU A 587 -2.18 18.38 21.94
N THR A 588 -2.27 19.43 21.11
CA THR A 588 -1.09 20.19 20.67
C THR A 588 -0.46 20.94 21.84
N TRP A 589 -1.27 21.61 22.67
CA TRP A 589 -0.82 22.34 23.85
C TRP A 589 -0.08 21.42 24.85
N ARG A 590 -0.56 20.20 25.09
CA ARG A 590 0.17 19.21 25.92
C ARG A 590 1.50 18.78 25.31
N PHE A 591 1.58 18.65 23.98
CA PHE A 591 2.85 18.38 23.30
C PHE A 591 3.80 19.57 23.43
N GLU A 592 3.30 20.80 23.28
CA GLU A 592 4.07 22.05 23.43
C GLU A 592 4.57 22.27 24.86
N GLU A 593 3.78 21.93 25.88
CA GLU A 593 4.19 21.94 27.30
C GLU A 593 5.44 21.08 27.54
N LYS A 594 5.57 19.96 26.81
CA LYS A 594 6.73 19.06 26.88
C LYS A 594 7.79 19.33 25.82
N LEU A 595 7.59 20.27 24.91
CA LEU A 595 8.46 20.45 23.74
C LEU A 595 9.87 20.91 24.14
N GLN A 596 10.01 21.82 25.12
CA GLN A 596 11.33 22.24 25.61
C GLN A 596 12.09 21.10 26.34
N GLU A 597 11.36 20.22 27.03
CA GLU A 597 11.92 19.04 27.68
C GLU A 597 12.41 18.03 26.61
N LEU A 598 11.57 17.75 25.62
CA LEU A 598 11.90 16.90 24.47
C LEU A 598 13.08 17.47 23.65
N GLU A 599 13.16 18.78 23.44
CA GLU A 599 14.25 19.44 22.73
C GLU A 599 15.58 19.37 23.49
N SER A 600 15.57 19.62 24.81
CA SER A 600 16.79 19.54 25.63
C SER A 600 17.32 18.11 25.71
N VAL A 601 16.44 17.11 25.91
CA VAL A 601 16.80 15.68 25.86
C VAL A 601 17.26 15.25 24.46
N SER A 602 16.65 15.79 23.39
CA SER A 602 17.00 15.46 22.00
C SER A 602 18.32 16.07 21.52
N MET A 603 18.87 17.06 22.22
CA MET A 603 20.09 17.77 21.85
C MET A 603 21.27 17.47 22.81
N ASP A 604 21.02 16.71 23.88
CA ASP A 604 22.03 16.25 24.84
C ASP A 604 22.96 15.20 24.22
N PRO A 605 24.28 15.45 24.06
CA PRO A 605 25.23 14.49 23.52
C PRO A 605 25.38 13.22 24.37
N SER A 606 25.00 13.24 25.65
CA SER A 606 24.99 12.04 26.52
C SER A 606 23.80 11.11 26.25
N LYS A 607 22.89 11.50 25.34
CA LYS A 607 21.70 10.73 24.91
C LYS A 607 21.79 10.19 23.48
N GLU A 608 22.98 10.22 22.87
CA GLU A 608 23.23 9.50 21.61
C GLU A 608 22.84 8.01 21.73
N ASN A 609 22.56 7.38 20.58
CA ASN A 609 22.07 6.00 20.56
C ASN A 609 23.28 5.05 20.43
N PRO A 610 23.57 4.16 21.41
CA PRO A 610 24.72 3.26 21.31
C PRO A 610 24.67 2.35 20.08
N LYS A 611 23.46 2.03 19.59
CA LYS A 611 23.26 1.29 18.33
C LYS A 611 23.77 2.05 17.09
N LEU A 612 23.69 3.38 17.11
CA LEU A 612 24.23 4.25 16.06
C LEU A 612 25.74 4.48 16.24
N GLU A 613 26.26 4.48 17.47
CA GLU A 613 27.70 4.50 17.73
C GLU A 613 28.38 3.22 17.20
N ASP A 614 27.83 2.04 17.52
CA ASP A 614 28.27 0.75 16.96
C ASP A 614 28.20 0.76 15.42
N LEU A 615 27.10 1.27 14.83
CA LEU A 615 26.93 1.38 13.39
C LEU A 615 27.95 2.35 12.76
N CYS A 616 28.24 3.47 13.42
CA CYS A 616 29.26 4.43 13.01
C CYS A 616 30.65 3.80 13.04
N PHE A 617 31.00 3.10 14.13
CA PHE A 617 32.26 2.39 14.26
C PHE A 617 32.45 1.33 13.18
N ILE A 618 31.43 0.49 12.92
CA ILE A 618 31.45 -0.51 11.84
C ILE A 618 31.67 0.16 10.48
N LEU A 619 31.00 1.27 10.19
CA LEU A 619 31.15 1.98 8.92
C LEU A 619 32.53 2.67 8.81
N GLN A 620 33.06 3.23 9.89
CA GLN A 620 34.39 3.85 9.89
C GLN A 620 35.50 2.81 9.70
N GLU A 621 35.49 1.70 10.43
CA GLU A 621 36.48 0.63 10.34
C GLU A 621 36.55 0.03 8.91
N GLU A 622 35.40 -0.35 8.35
CA GLU A 622 35.35 -1.05 7.06
C GLU A 622 35.73 -0.12 5.88
N TYR A 623 35.36 1.16 5.93
CA TYR A 623 35.78 2.14 4.91
C TYR A 623 37.19 2.68 5.11
N HIS A 624 37.74 2.66 6.33
CA HIS A 624 39.15 2.95 6.57
C HIS A 624 40.06 1.82 6.03
N LEU A 625 39.64 0.56 6.21
CA LEU A 625 40.32 -0.61 5.65
C LEU A 625 40.17 -0.72 4.12
N ASN A 626 39.03 -0.30 3.56
CA ASN A 626 38.81 -0.24 2.12
C ASN A 626 37.85 0.90 1.72
N PRO A 627 38.35 2.04 1.22
CA PRO A 627 37.53 3.17 0.77
C PRO A 627 36.58 2.87 -0.40
N GLU A 628 36.85 1.82 -1.20
CA GLU A 628 35.97 1.38 -2.29
C GLU A 628 34.84 0.45 -1.82
N THR A 629 34.64 0.33 -0.50
CA THR A 629 33.55 -0.45 0.09
C THR A 629 32.20 0.00 -0.42
N ARG A 630 31.42 -0.96 -0.94
CA ARG A 630 29.98 -0.79 -1.21
C ARG A 630 29.18 -1.50 -0.14
N THR A 631 28.32 -0.76 0.54
CA THR A 631 27.50 -1.26 1.67
C THR A 631 26.03 -1.34 1.28
N ILE A 632 25.35 -2.38 1.74
CA ILE A 632 23.89 -2.42 1.82
C ILE A 632 23.43 -2.56 3.27
N LEU A 633 22.54 -1.66 3.70
CA LEU A 633 22.04 -1.52 5.07
C LEU A 633 20.54 -1.84 5.10
N PHE A 634 20.20 -3.01 5.63
CA PHE A 634 18.81 -3.49 5.73
C PHE A 634 18.14 -3.03 7.02
N VAL A 635 16.93 -2.48 6.91
CA VAL A 635 16.10 -2.03 8.04
C VAL A 635 14.63 -2.46 7.94
N LYS A 636 13.94 -2.49 9.10
CA LYS A 636 12.54 -2.91 9.25
C LYS A 636 11.51 -2.00 8.55
N THR A 637 11.62 -0.67 8.67
CA THR A 637 10.55 0.29 8.31
C THR A 637 11.03 1.40 7.38
N ARG A 638 10.10 2.06 6.67
CA ARG A 638 10.42 3.20 5.79
C ARG A 638 10.94 4.40 6.57
N ALA A 639 10.29 4.78 7.68
CA ALA A 639 10.72 5.92 8.50
C ALA A 639 12.16 5.78 9.02
N LEU A 640 12.63 4.55 9.28
CA LEU A 640 14.03 4.31 9.66
C LEU A 640 15.00 4.43 8.49
N VAL A 641 14.58 4.20 7.24
CA VAL A 641 15.40 4.51 6.06
C VAL A 641 15.66 6.01 5.98
N ASP A 642 14.62 6.82 6.14
CA ASP A 642 14.71 8.29 6.09
C ASP A 642 15.48 8.86 7.29
N ALA A 643 15.27 8.33 8.49
CA ALA A 643 16.01 8.71 9.70
C ALA A 643 17.50 8.35 9.61
N LEU A 644 17.86 7.12 9.18
CA LEU A 644 19.26 6.73 9.02
C LEU A 644 19.95 7.49 7.88
N LYS A 645 19.22 7.86 6.81
CA LYS A 645 19.74 8.78 5.79
C LYS A 645 20.11 10.13 6.42
N LYS A 646 19.16 10.78 7.10
CA LYS A 646 19.37 12.06 7.82
C LYS A 646 20.46 11.97 8.91
N TRP A 647 20.73 10.79 9.44
CA TRP A 647 21.81 10.55 10.39
C TRP A 647 23.16 10.46 9.70
N ILE A 648 23.29 9.69 8.62
CA ILE A 648 24.53 9.58 7.83
C ILE A 648 24.92 10.93 7.23
N GLU A 649 23.99 11.63 6.56
CA GLU A 649 24.23 12.95 5.96
C GLU A 649 24.56 14.03 7.01
N GLY A 650 24.07 13.87 8.24
CA GLY A 650 24.30 14.80 9.35
C GLY A 650 25.48 14.46 10.26
N ASN A 651 26.23 13.38 10.01
CA ASN A 651 27.32 12.92 10.87
C ASN A 651 28.68 13.17 10.21
N SER A 652 29.46 14.09 10.77
CA SER A 652 30.80 14.44 10.27
C SER A 652 31.78 13.25 10.24
N LYS A 653 31.61 12.25 11.11
CA LYS A 653 32.41 11.01 11.11
C LYS A 653 32.15 10.13 9.88
N LEU A 654 31.02 10.34 9.19
CA LEU A 654 30.55 9.55 8.04
C LEU A 654 30.44 10.39 6.75
N SER A 655 31.08 11.57 6.69
CA SER A 655 31.02 12.49 5.54
C SER A 655 31.60 11.94 4.24
N PHE A 656 32.25 10.77 4.26
CA PHE A 656 32.67 10.00 3.08
C PHE A 656 31.56 9.11 2.49
N LEU A 657 30.41 8.97 3.17
CA LEU A 657 29.26 8.21 2.70
C LEU A 657 28.28 9.08 1.91
N LYS A 658 27.75 8.51 0.83
CA LYS A 658 26.65 9.04 0.03
C LYS A 658 25.49 8.03 0.08
N PRO A 659 24.41 8.28 0.86
CA PRO A 659 23.34 7.31 1.10
C PRO A 659 22.22 7.33 0.06
N GLY A 660 22.13 6.26 -0.73
CA GLY A 660 20.98 5.94 -1.58
C GLY A 660 19.85 5.26 -0.79
N ILE A 661 18.61 5.42 -1.24
CA ILE A 661 17.41 4.82 -0.64
C ILE A 661 16.78 3.78 -1.57
N LEU A 662 16.41 2.61 -1.04
CA LEU A 662 15.65 1.58 -1.75
C LEU A 662 14.50 1.03 -0.90
N THR A 663 13.34 1.69 -0.96
CA THR A 663 12.09 1.19 -0.36
C THR A 663 11.19 0.53 -1.41
N GLY A 664 10.29 -0.33 -0.96
CA GLY A 664 9.26 -0.90 -1.82
C GLY A 664 8.24 0.12 -2.33
N ARG A 665 7.57 -0.22 -3.44
CA ARG A 665 6.40 0.54 -3.94
C ARG A 665 5.30 0.62 -2.86
N CYS A 666 4.51 1.68 -2.90
CA CYS A 666 3.39 1.79 -1.97
C CYS A 666 2.20 0.91 -2.39
N ARG A 667 1.22 0.79 -1.49
CA ARG A 667 -0.16 0.47 -1.90
C ARG A 667 -0.79 1.75 -2.45
N THR A 668 -1.78 1.62 -3.32
CA THR A 668 -2.37 2.66 -4.19
C THR A 668 -2.91 3.94 -3.56
N ASN A 669 -2.79 4.15 -2.23
CA ASN A 669 -3.45 5.24 -1.52
C ASN A 669 -2.57 5.87 -0.40
N GLN A 670 -1.25 5.93 -0.58
CA GLN A 670 -0.32 6.68 0.27
C GLN A 670 0.95 7.03 -0.53
N ASP A 671 1.40 8.28 -0.48
CA ASP A 671 2.59 8.78 -1.22
C ASP A 671 3.95 8.31 -0.67
N ILE A 672 3.92 7.48 0.38
CA ILE A 672 5.09 7.01 1.11
C ILE A 672 5.66 5.76 0.43
N GLY A 673 6.34 5.91 -0.72
CA GLY A 673 7.07 4.81 -1.37
C GLY A 673 7.68 5.16 -2.74
N MET A 674 8.53 4.28 -3.27
CA MET A 674 9.24 4.53 -4.53
C MET A 674 8.51 3.96 -5.76
N THR A 675 8.56 4.69 -6.88
CA THR A 675 8.14 4.21 -8.21
C THR A 675 9.22 3.31 -8.83
N LEU A 676 8.86 2.48 -9.82
CA LEU A 676 9.84 1.64 -10.53
C LEU A 676 11.00 2.43 -11.17
N PRO A 677 10.75 3.55 -11.89
CA PRO A 677 11.84 4.33 -12.48
C PRO A 677 12.79 4.88 -11.42
N ALA A 678 12.29 5.30 -10.25
CA ALA A 678 13.11 5.75 -9.13
C ALA A 678 13.95 4.60 -8.54
N GLN A 679 13.36 3.41 -8.34
CA GLN A 679 14.08 2.22 -7.88
C GLN A 679 15.22 1.86 -8.84
N LYS A 680 14.94 1.83 -10.15
CA LYS A 680 15.94 1.55 -11.18
C LYS A 680 17.05 2.60 -11.22
N CYS A 681 16.70 3.88 -11.21
CA CYS A 681 17.66 4.99 -11.23
C CYS A 681 18.67 4.90 -10.07
N ILE A 682 18.20 4.63 -8.84
CA ILE A 682 19.10 4.50 -7.67
C ILE A 682 19.94 3.22 -7.75
N LEU A 683 19.41 2.11 -8.27
CA LEU A 683 20.20 0.89 -8.53
C LEU A 683 21.30 1.12 -9.56
N ASP A 684 21.02 1.85 -10.64
CA ASP A 684 21.99 2.16 -11.70
C ASP A 684 23.03 3.20 -11.23
N ALA A 685 22.67 4.17 -10.38
CA ALA A 685 23.62 5.06 -9.70
C ALA A 685 24.54 4.31 -8.71
N PHE A 686 24.00 3.36 -7.93
CA PHE A 686 24.76 2.49 -7.02
C PHE A 686 25.67 1.49 -7.77
N ARG A 687 25.43 1.25 -9.07
CA ARG A 687 26.28 0.45 -9.96
C ARG A 687 27.41 1.28 -10.55
N THR A 688 27.08 2.38 -11.23
CA THR A 688 27.90 2.88 -12.34
C THR A 688 28.79 4.07 -12.01
N SER A 689 28.33 5.04 -11.21
CA SER A 689 29.02 6.33 -11.05
C SER A 689 29.79 6.52 -9.73
N GLY A 690 29.58 5.65 -8.74
CA GLY A 690 30.13 5.85 -7.39
C GLY A 690 29.41 6.96 -6.60
N ASP A 691 28.27 7.46 -7.09
CA ASP A 691 27.48 8.48 -6.39
C ASP A 691 26.73 7.96 -5.17
N ASN A 692 26.56 6.65 -5.04
CA ASN A 692 26.07 6.02 -3.81
C ASN A 692 27.05 4.89 -3.45
N ASN A 693 27.71 4.98 -2.29
CA ASN A 693 28.54 3.90 -1.75
C ASN A 693 27.81 3.09 -0.66
N ILE A 694 26.77 3.66 -0.03
CA ILE A 694 25.85 2.94 0.85
C ILE A 694 24.41 3.01 0.34
N LEU A 695 23.73 1.86 0.34
CA LEU A 695 22.32 1.72 -0.03
C LEU A 695 21.50 1.30 1.19
N ILE A 696 20.61 2.17 1.66
CA ILE A 696 19.70 1.91 2.79
C ILE A 696 18.40 1.32 2.23
N ALA A 697 18.07 0.10 2.62
CA ALA A 697 17.00 -0.68 2.00
C ALA A 697 16.04 -1.33 3.00
N THR A 698 14.79 -1.51 2.58
CA THR A 698 13.87 -2.45 3.24
C THR A 698 13.88 -3.82 2.54
N SER A 699 13.04 -4.74 2.99
CA SER A 699 12.92 -6.13 2.50
C SER A 699 12.69 -6.33 0.99
N VAL A 700 12.51 -5.25 0.22
CA VAL A 700 12.47 -5.28 -1.24
C VAL A 700 13.84 -5.55 -1.86
N ALA A 701 14.94 -5.33 -1.14
CA ALA A 701 16.28 -5.75 -1.56
C ALA A 701 16.62 -7.23 -1.22
N ASP A 702 15.74 -7.95 -0.49
CA ASP A 702 15.97 -9.36 -0.17
C ASP A 702 16.04 -10.21 -1.44
N GLU A 703 15.04 -10.08 -2.32
CA GLU A 703 14.70 -11.03 -3.38
C GLU A 703 14.58 -10.38 -4.76
N GLY A 704 14.95 -11.11 -5.82
CA GLY A 704 14.65 -10.77 -7.22
C GLY A 704 15.50 -9.64 -7.83
N ILE A 705 15.60 -8.48 -7.18
CA ILE A 705 16.37 -7.34 -7.69
C ILE A 705 17.86 -7.71 -7.78
N ASP A 706 18.50 -7.48 -8.92
CA ASP A 706 19.96 -7.59 -9.06
C ASP A 706 20.64 -6.29 -8.61
N ILE A 707 21.59 -6.40 -7.68
CA ILE A 707 22.26 -5.28 -6.99
C ILE A 707 23.77 -5.39 -7.29
N ALA A 708 24.49 -4.27 -7.32
CA ALA A 708 25.95 -4.29 -7.43
C ALA A 708 26.58 -5.22 -6.37
N GLN A 709 27.80 -5.72 -6.62
CA GLN A 709 28.48 -6.55 -5.62
C GLN A 709 28.82 -5.68 -4.40
N CYS A 710 28.27 -6.04 -3.23
CA CYS A 710 28.61 -5.36 -1.99
C CYS A 710 29.83 -6.01 -1.32
N ASN A 711 30.63 -5.17 -0.66
CA ASN A 711 31.71 -5.59 0.25
C ASN A 711 31.16 -5.74 1.67
N LEU A 712 30.10 -5.00 2.04
CA LEU A 712 29.52 -5.02 3.36
C LEU A 712 28.00 -5.17 3.31
N VAL A 713 27.46 -6.11 4.09
CA VAL A 713 26.01 -6.26 4.34
C VAL A 713 25.78 -6.02 5.83
N ILE A 714 24.99 -5.00 6.17
CA ILE A 714 24.58 -4.72 7.55
C ILE A 714 23.09 -5.01 7.67
N LEU A 715 22.72 -5.85 8.62
CA LEU A 715 21.35 -6.10 9.04
C LEU A 715 21.13 -5.33 10.34
N TYR A 716 20.48 -4.16 10.26
CA TYR A 716 20.28 -3.29 11.42
C TYR A 716 18.89 -3.53 12.00
N GLU A 717 18.85 -4.13 13.19
CA GLU A 717 17.63 -4.58 13.86
C GLU A 717 16.76 -5.50 12.98
N TYR A 718 17.37 -6.19 12.00
CA TYR A 718 16.68 -6.88 10.91
C TYR A 718 16.97 -8.39 10.88
N VAL A 719 15.92 -9.22 10.86
CA VAL A 719 16.03 -10.68 10.82
C VAL A 719 14.92 -11.31 9.97
N GLY A 720 15.31 -12.21 9.06
CA GLY A 720 14.41 -12.91 8.14
C GLY A 720 14.08 -14.34 8.55
N ASN A 721 13.74 -15.15 7.55
CA ASN A 721 13.78 -16.61 7.60
C ASN A 721 15.08 -17.12 6.94
N VAL A 722 15.36 -18.42 7.00
CA VAL A 722 16.57 -19.04 6.40
C VAL A 722 16.76 -18.72 4.90
N ILE A 723 15.69 -18.59 4.13
CA ILE A 723 15.76 -18.29 2.68
C ILE A 723 16.24 -16.84 2.47
N LYS A 724 15.56 -15.88 3.09
CA LYS A 724 15.97 -14.46 3.09
C LYS A 724 17.36 -14.27 3.67
N MET A 725 17.70 -15.02 4.72
CA MET A 725 19.04 -15.01 5.34
C MET A 725 20.15 -15.36 4.32
N ILE A 726 19.91 -16.36 3.47
CA ILE A 726 20.87 -16.79 2.44
C ILE A 726 20.91 -15.79 1.28
N GLN A 727 19.76 -15.24 0.88
CA GLN A 727 19.65 -14.26 -0.21
C GLN A 727 20.25 -12.90 0.13
N THR A 728 19.99 -12.35 1.33
CA THR A 728 20.58 -11.07 1.80
C THR A 728 22.09 -11.21 2.02
N ARG A 729 22.54 -12.31 2.61
CA ARG A 729 23.98 -12.65 2.69
C ARG A 729 24.60 -12.68 1.30
N GLY A 730 23.93 -13.28 0.32
CA GLY A 730 24.36 -13.35 -1.08
C GLY A 730 24.38 -12.02 -1.86
N ARG A 731 24.07 -10.88 -1.22
CA ARG A 731 24.36 -9.53 -1.75
C ARG A 731 25.81 -9.13 -1.49
N GLY A 732 26.36 -9.55 -0.34
CA GLY A 732 27.80 -9.56 -0.07
C GLY A 732 28.43 -10.73 -0.82
N ARG A 733 28.91 -10.47 -2.05
CA ARG A 733 29.46 -11.51 -2.94
C ARG A 733 30.87 -11.19 -3.46
N ALA A 734 31.40 -10.01 -3.14
CA ALA A 734 32.78 -9.65 -3.40
C ALA A 734 33.74 -10.42 -2.48
N ARG A 735 34.99 -10.62 -2.91
CA ARG A 735 36.01 -11.35 -2.15
C ARG A 735 36.32 -10.62 -0.84
N GLY A 736 36.27 -11.35 0.27
CA GLY A 736 36.52 -10.77 1.61
C GLY A 736 35.36 -9.95 2.17
N SER A 737 34.18 -9.98 1.53
CA SER A 737 32.99 -9.29 2.03
C SER A 737 32.49 -9.82 3.38
N LYS A 738 31.75 -8.99 4.13
CA LYS A 738 31.30 -9.30 5.50
C LYS A 738 29.79 -9.12 5.64
N CYS A 739 29.17 -9.94 6.48
CA CYS A 739 27.75 -9.82 6.83
C CYS A 739 27.63 -9.61 8.34
N ILE A 740 27.10 -8.47 8.77
CA ILE A 740 27.03 -8.07 10.19
C ILE A 740 25.58 -7.89 10.61
N LEU A 741 25.13 -8.62 11.64
CA LEU A 741 23.87 -8.38 12.32
C LEU A 741 24.12 -7.49 13.53
N LEU A 742 23.55 -6.28 13.51
CA LEU A 742 23.62 -5.31 14.60
C LEU A 742 22.23 -5.16 15.24
N THR A 743 22.13 -5.47 16.53
CA THR A 743 20.84 -5.54 17.27
C THR A 743 21.08 -5.38 18.76
N SER A 744 20.19 -4.67 19.47
CA SER A 744 20.16 -4.70 20.94
C SER A 744 19.20 -5.73 21.51
N ASN A 745 18.34 -6.35 20.69
CA ASN A 745 17.50 -7.48 21.09
C ASN A 745 18.27 -8.83 21.03
N ALA A 746 18.06 -9.72 22.00
CA ALA A 746 18.71 -11.04 22.08
C ALA A 746 18.01 -12.13 21.25
N ASP A 747 16.68 -12.14 21.22
CA ASP A 747 15.86 -13.08 20.42
C ASP A 747 16.15 -12.94 18.92
N VAL A 748 16.49 -11.73 18.47
CA VAL A 748 16.96 -11.46 17.10
C VAL A 748 18.26 -12.22 16.79
N ILE A 749 19.18 -12.32 17.75
CA ILE A 749 20.43 -13.09 17.61
C ILE A 749 20.14 -14.60 17.64
N GLU A 750 19.34 -15.08 18.59
CA GLU A 750 19.02 -16.53 18.68
C GLU A 750 18.20 -17.01 17.47
N LYS A 751 17.28 -16.20 16.96
CA LYS A 751 16.55 -16.48 15.71
C LYS A 751 17.47 -16.55 14.51
N GLU A 752 18.50 -15.72 14.43
CA GLU A 752 19.45 -15.76 13.33
C GLU A 752 20.46 -16.93 13.47
N LYS A 753 20.88 -17.28 14.68
CA LYS A 753 21.60 -18.56 14.93
C LYS A 753 20.75 -19.76 14.51
N MET A 754 19.45 -19.75 14.82
CA MET A 754 18.50 -20.78 14.38
C MET A 754 18.36 -20.82 12.85
N ASN A 755 18.38 -19.68 12.16
CA ASN A 755 18.44 -19.63 10.69
C ASN A 755 19.75 -20.26 10.15
N ILE A 756 20.90 -20.08 10.82
CA ILE A 756 22.18 -20.72 10.44
C ILE A 756 22.12 -22.24 10.64
N TYR A 757 21.60 -22.71 11.78
CA TYR A 757 21.40 -24.14 12.03
C TYR A 757 20.45 -24.77 10.99
N ARG A 758 19.38 -24.06 10.62
CA ARG A 758 18.48 -24.47 9.52
C ARG A 758 19.16 -24.48 8.14
N GLU A 759 20.18 -23.66 7.89
CA GLU A 759 21.00 -23.77 6.66
C GLU A 759 21.88 -25.04 6.69
N GLN A 760 22.49 -25.38 7.83
CA GLN A 760 23.31 -26.60 7.97
C GLN A 760 22.44 -27.85 7.73
N MET A 761 21.33 -27.95 8.47
CA MET A 761 20.32 -29.00 8.35
C MET A 761 19.77 -29.14 6.93
N MET A 762 19.52 -28.03 6.21
CA MET A 762 19.11 -28.04 4.81
C MET A 762 20.16 -28.70 3.91
N ASN A 763 21.44 -28.36 4.07
CA ASN A 763 22.52 -28.90 3.25
C ASN A 763 22.77 -30.39 3.53
N GLU A 764 22.70 -30.81 4.80
CA GLU A 764 22.76 -32.21 5.22
C GLU A 764 21.60 -33.04 4.63
N SER A 765 20.38 -32.49 4.68
CA SER A 765 19.19 -33.11 4.10
C SER A 765 19.29 -33.26 2.58
N ILE A 766 19.81 -32.24 1.87
CA ILE A 766 20.06 -32.34 0.42
C ILE A 766 21.13 -33.39 0.13
N LEU A 767 22.24 -33.39 0.87
CA LEU A 767 23.35 -34.33 0.66
C LEU A 767 22.89 -35.78 0.88
N SER A 768 22.06 -36.02 1.90
CA SER A 768 21.39 -37.30 2.17
C SER A 768 20.49 -37.70 0.99
N LEU A 769 19.57 -36.84 0.56
CA LEU A 769 18.69 -37.12 -0.58
C LEU A 769 19.45 -37.36 -1.91
N GLN A 770 20.64 -36.78 -2.06
CA GLN A 770 21.51 -36.98 -3.23
C GLN A 770 22.30 -38.30 -3.22
N THR A 771 22.24 -39.13 -2.16
CA THR A 771 22.79 -40.51 -2.17
C THR A 771 21.73 -41.59 -2.42
N TRP A 772 20.44 -41.21 -2.44
CA TRP A 772 19.35 -42.15 -2.68
C TRP A 772 19.33 -42.61 -4.14
N ASP A 773 18.88 -43.84 -4.37
CA ASP A 773 18.58 -44.30 -5.73
C ASP A 773 17.42 -43.48 -6.34
N GLU A 774 17.50 -43.24 -7.65
CA GLU A 774 16.54 -42.38 -8.36
C GLU A 774 15.14 -43.01 -8.47
N ALA A 775 15.01 -44.34 -8.51
CA ALA A 775 13.71 -44.99 -8.47
C ALA A 775 13.10 -44.90 -7.07
N VAL A 776 13.88 -45.16 -6.02
CA VAL A 776 13.44 -45.02 -4.61
C VAL A 776 13.02 -43.58 -4.30
N PHE A 777 13.78 -42.59 -4.77
CA PHE A 777 13.40 -41.17 -4.61
C PHE A 777 12.11 -40.85 -5.39
N LYS A 778 11.98 -41.29 -6.66
CA LYS A 778 10.74 -41.12 -7.44
C LYS A 778 9.53 -41.80 -6.80
N GLU A 779 9.71 -42.95 -6.15
CA GLU A 779 8.64 -43.66 -5.43
C GLU A 779 8.17 -42.86 -4.19
N LYS A 780 9.10 -42.39 -3.34
CA LYS A 780 8.74 -41.49 -2.22
C LYS A 780 8.03 -40.22 -2.72
N ILE A 781 8.53 -39.62 -3.80
CA ILE A 781 7.93 -38.43 -4.43
C ILE A 781 6.52 -38.72 -4.95
N LEU A 782 6.30 -39.84 -5.64
CA LEU A 782 5.00 -40.26 -6.14
C LEU A 782 4.00 -40.50 -5.00
N HIS A 783 4.41 -41.15 -3.91
CA HIS A 783 3.55 -41.32 -2.73
C HIS A 783 3.16 -39.98 -2.09
N ILE A 784 4.07 -39.00 -2.04
CA ILE A 784 3.73 -37.65 -1.56
C ILE A 784 2.75 -36.97 -2.53
N GLN A 785 2.97 -37.05 -3.85
CA GLN A 785 2.07 -36.48 -4.85
C GLN A 785 0.65 -37.06 -4.76
N ILE A 786 0.52 -38.38 -4.66
CA ILE A 786 -0.76 -39.07 -4.48
C ILE A 786 -1.43 -38.64 -3.16
N ARG A 787 -0.66 -38.56 -2.06
CA ARG A 787 -1.18 -38.14 -0.75
C ARG A 787 -1.66 -36.68 -0.76
N GLU A 788 -0.87 -35.75 -1.28
CA GLU A 788 -1.21 -34.33 -1.31
C GLU A 788 -2.33 -34.04 -2.34
N LYS A 789 -2.44 -34.83 -3.43
CA LYS A 789 -3.63 -34.83 -4.29
C LYS A 789 -4.86 -35.37 -3.57
N PHE A 790 -4.79 -36.54 -2.94
CA PHE A 790 -5.91 -37.09 -2.17
C PHE A 790 -6.38 -36.13 -1.06
N ILE A 791 -5.44 -35.45 -0.39
CA ILE A 791 -5.74 -34.40 0.58
C ILE A 791 -6.41 -33.20 -0.11
N ARG A 792 -5.91 -32.70 -1.24
CA ARG A 792 -6.56 -31.62 -2.00
C ARG A 792 -7.98 -31.98 -2.43
N ASP A 793 -8.17 -33.15 -3.02
CA ASP A 793 -9.44 -33.64 -3.53
C ASP A 793 -10.44 -33.90 -2.38
N SER A 794 -9.97 -34.44 -1.24
CA SER A 794 -10.80 -34.60 -0.02
C SER A 794 -11.03 -33.29 0.76
N GLN A 795 -10.20 -32.27 0.50
CA GLN A 795 -10.36 -30.89 0.99
C GLN A 795 -10.98 -29.96 -0.05
N GLU A 796 -11.57 -30.49 -1.13
CA GLU A 796 -12.70 -29.82 -1.78
C GLU A 796 -13.78 -29.66 -0.72
N LYS A 797 -13.76 -28.48 -0.05
CA LYS A 797 -14.44 -28.26 1.23
C LYS A 797 -15.84 -28.85 1.18
N ALA A 798 -16.12 -29.82 2.07
CA ALA A 798 -17.48 -30.30 2.34
C ALA A 798 -18.38 -29.07 2.45
N LYS A 799 -19.24 -28.88 1.44
CA LYS A 799 -19.69 -27.54 1.03
C LYS A 799 -20.21 -26.80 2.25
N PRO A 800 -19.52 -25.74 2.72
CA PRO A 800 -19.75 -25.17 4.04
C PRO A 800 -21.23 -24.82 4.13
N VAL A 801 -21.92 -25.34 5.14
CA VAL A 801 -23.39 -25.32 5.22
C VAL A 801 -23.86 -23.90 4.98
N LEU A 802 -24.41 -23.68 3.78
CA LEU A 802 -24.67 -22.33 3.30
C LEU A 802 -25.82 -21.78 4.12
N ASP A 803 -25.58 -20.65 4.76
CA ASP A 803 -26.65 -19.92 5.42
C ASP A 803 -27.63 -19.43 4.33
N LYS A 804 -28.81 -20.05 4.31
CA LYS A 804 -29.91 -19.73 3.39
C LYS A 804 -30.82 -18.64 3.93
N GLU A 805 -30.68 -18.26 5.19
CA GLU A 805 -31.42 -17.14 5.72
C GLU A 805 -30.86 -15.85 5.12
N ASN A 806 -31.76 -14.97 4.70
CA ASN A 806 -31.35 -13.73 4.07
C ASN A 806 -30.75 -12.79 5.12
N LYS A 807 -29.50 -12.33 4.91
CA LYS A 807 -28.79 -11.39 5.78
C LYS A 807 -28.70 -10.02 5.10
N LYS A 808 -28.68 -8.94 5.89
CA LYS A 808 -28.46 -7.59 5.38
C LYS A 808 -26.96 -7.35 5.19
N LEU A 809 -26.58 -6.60 4.15
CA LEU A 809 -25.29 -5.95 4.05
C LEU A 809 -25.49 -4.47 4.37
N LEU A 810 -24.86 -4.00 5.45
CA LEU A 810 -24.90 -2.62 5.91
C LEU A 810 -23.57 -1.92 5.59
N CYS A 811 -23.60 -0.61 5.37
CA CYS A 811 -22.39 0.18 5.17
C CYS A 811 -21.50 0.16 6.42
N ARG A 812 -20.22 -0.19 6.27
CA ARG A 812 -19.29 -0.26 7.42
C ARG A 812 -19.02 1.08 8.13
N LYS A 813 -19.16 2.23 7.44
CA LYS A 813 -18.93 3.57 8.05
C LYS A 813 -20.18 4.20 8.67
N CYS A 814 -21.38 3.96 8.12
CA CYS A 814 -22.63 4.66 8.54
C CYS A 814 -23.84 3.76 8.81
N LYS A 815 -23.66 2.42 8.80
CA LYS A 815 -24.71 1.41 9.05
C LYS A 815 -25.92 1.39 8.09
N ALA A 816 -25.98 2.27 7.10
CA ALA A 816 -27.04 2.25 6.08
C ALA A 816 -27.19 0.89 5.39
N LEU A 817 -28.41 0.41 5.24
CA LEU A 817 -28.71 -0.78 4.44
C LEU A 817 -28.27 -0.57 2.99
N ALA A 818 -27.44 -1.49 2.50
CA ALA A 818 -26.96 -1.50 1.13
C ALA A 818 -27.83 -2.44 0.28
N CYS A 819 -27.84 -3.72 0.62
CA CYS A 819 -28.61 -4.77 -0.05
C CYS A 819 -28.81 -5.96 0.90
N TYR A 820 -29.51 -6.99 0.43
CA TYR A 820 -29.58 -8.29 1.08
C TYR A 820 -28.70 -9.32 0.38
N THR A 821 -28.35 -10.42 1.06
CA THR A 821 -27.61 -11.53 0.44
C THR A 821 -28.34 -12.16 -0.75
N ALA A 822 -29.68 -12.18 -0.73
CA ALA A 822 -30.50 -12.66 -1.85
C ALA A 822 -30.39 -11.79 -3.12
N ASP A 823 -29.92 -10.54 -3.00
CA ASP A 823 -29.68 -9.62 -4.14
C ASP A 823 -28.26 -9.80 -4.71
N VAL A 824 -27.35 -10.45 -3.96
CA VAL A 824 -25.95 -10.64 -4.37
C VAL A 824 -25.87 -11.71 -5.46
N ARG A 825 -25.00 -11.48 -6.46
CA ARG A 825 -24.68 -12.45 -7.51
C ARG A 825 -23.17 -12.63 -7.66
N VAL A 826 -22.74 -13.87 -7.89
CA VAL A 826 -21.32 -14.21 -8.08
C VAL A 826 -20.98 -14.24 -9.57
N ILE A 827 -19.88 -13.58 -9.95
CA ILE A 827 -19.31 -13.55 -11.31
C ILE A 827 -17.89 -14.12 -11.24
N GLU A 828 -17.58 -15.06 -12.15
CA GLU A 828 -16.27 -15.71 -12.26
C GLU A 828 -15.72 -16.22 -10.90
N ASP A 829 -16.63 -16.78 -10.09
CA ASP A 829 -16.48 -17.33 -8.72
C ASP A 829 -15.94 -16.38 -7.63
N SER A 830 -15.55 -15.17 -8.02
CA SER A 830 -14.63 -14.34 -7.24
C SER A 830 -15.04 -12.88 -7.11
N GLN A 831 -15.79 -12.35 -8.08
CA GLN A 831 -16.40 -11.02 -8.03
C GLN A 831 -17.86 -11.13 -7.58
N TYR A 832 -18.31 -10.15 -6.81
CA TYR A 832 -19.64 -10.14 -6.21
C TYR A 832 -20.34 -8.85 -6.64
N THR A 833 -21.38 -9.00 -7.44
CA THR A 833 -22.27 -7.90 -7.85
C THR A 833 -23.58 -7.97 -7.05
N VAL A 834 -24.45 -6.98 -7.24
CA VAL A 834 -25.79 -6.93 -6.66
C VAL A 834 -26.76 -6.54 -7.77
N VAL A 835 -27.84 -7.32 -7.92
CA VAL A 835 -28.89 -7.07 -8.92
C VAL A 835 -30.03 -6.23 -8.35
N GLY A 836 -30.84 -5.65 -9.23
CA GLY A 836 -32.01 -4.86 -8.88
C GLY A 836 -31.77 -3.35 -8.72
N ASP A 837 -32.74 -2.55 -9.18
CA ASP A 837 -32.66 -1.09 -9.21
C ASP A 837 -32.72 -0.42 -7.82
N ALA A 838 -33.10 -1.16 -6.79
CA ALA A 838 -32.97 -0.71 -5.41
C ALA A 838 -31.50 -0.44 -5.07
N PHE A 839 -30.59 -1.38 -5.38
CA PHE A 839 -29.18 -1.22 -5.07
C PHE A 839 -28.52 -0.08 -5.85
N LYS A 840 -28.96 0.20 -7.09
CA LYS A 840 -28.49 1.36 -7.88
C LYS A 840 -28.77 2.71 -7.21
N LYS A 841 -29.68 2.77 -6.23
CA LYS A 841 -29.96 3.96 -5.40
C LYS A 841 -29.14 3.97 -4.10
N CYS A 842 -28.58 2.83 -3.70
CA CYS A 842 -27.80 2.65 -2.48
C CYS A 842 -26.31 3.00 -2.64
N PHE A 843 -25.78 3.07 -3.87
CA PHE A 843 -24.42 3.52 -4.15
C PHE A 843 -24.35 4.67 -5.17
N VAL A 844 -23.30 5.49 -5.06
CA VAL A 844 -22.91 6.48 -6.08
C VAL A 844 -21.60 6.06 -6.73
N SER A 845 -21.53 6.07 -8.06
CA SER A 845 -20.31 5.78 -8.81
C SER A 845 -19.59 7.06 -9.23
N LYS A 846 -18.27 7.14 -8.97
CA LYS A 846 -17.39 8.23 -9.44
C LYS A 846 -16.33 7.66 -10.40
N PRO A 847 -15.98 8.33 -11.53
CA PRO A 847 -14.97 7.82 -12.48
C PRO A 847 -13.68 7.35 -11.80
N HIS A 848 -13.08 6.27 -12.29
CA HIS A 848 -11.85 5.75 -11.70
C HIS A 848 -10.65 6.59 -12.19
N PRO A 849 -9.78 7.12 -11.32
CA PRO A 849 -8.70 8.03 -11.74
C PRO A 849 -7.71 7.39 -12.72
N LYS A 850 -7.59 6.05 -12.67
CA LYS A 850 -6.82 5.23 -13.62
C LYS A 850 -7.72 4.10 -14.15
N PRO A 851 -8.49 4.29 -15.23
CA PRO A 851 -9.35 3.22 -15.75
C PRO A 851 -8.46 2.11 -16.33
N LYS A 852 -8.66 0.87 -15.87
CA LYS A 852 -7.90 -0.31 -16.32
C LYS A 852 -8.84 -1.46 -16.62
N LYS A 853 -8.47 -2.32 -17.56
CA LYS A 853 -9.11 -3.63 -17.74
C LYS A 853 -8.49 -4.65 -16.78
N PHE A 854 -9.20 -5.76 -16.59
CA PHE A 854 -8.68 -6.99 -15.99
C PHE A 854 -9.61 -8.14 -16.39
N GLY A 855 -9.11 -9.02 -17.26
CA GLY A 855 -9.90 -10.10 -17.84
C GLY A 855 -11.13 -9.57 -18.60
N SER A 856 -12.31 -10.04 -18.21
CA SER A 856 -13.62 -9.68 -18.78
C SER A 856 -14.20 -8.35 -18.29
N PHE A 857 -13.51 -7.67 -17.36
CA PHE A 857 -13.96 -6.44 -16.70
C PHE A 857 -13.15 -5.21 -17.14
N GLU A 858 -13.81 -4.06 -17.23
CA GLU A 858 -13.20 -2.74 -17.40
C GLU A 858 -13.58 -1.84 -16.22
N LYS A 859 -12.60 -1.44 -15.39
CA LYS A 859 -12.75 -0.52 -14.24
C LYS A 859 -13.12 0.86 -14.75
N ARG A 860 -14.39 1.25 -14.61
CA ARG A 860 -14.91 2.55 -15.06
C ARG A 860 -15.04 3.56 -13.93
N ALA A 861 -15.43 3.09 -12.74
CA ALA A 861 -15.61 3.94 -11.56
C ALA A 861 -15.24 3.22 -10.25
N LYS A 862 -15.07 3.99 -9.16
CA LYS A 862 -15.26 3.48 -7.80
C LYS A 862 -16.73 3.63 -7.42
N ILE A 863 -17.29 2.71 -6.63
CA ILE A 863 -18.61 2.88 -6.01
C ILE A 863 -18.45 3.19 -4.53
N PHE A 864 -19.28 4.09 -4.04
CA PHE A 864 -19.29 4.54 -2.65
C PHE A 864 -20.72 4.51 -2.13
N CYS A 865 -20.92 4.39 -0.82
CA CYS A 865 -22.24 4.50 -0.20
C CYS A 865 -22.97 5.77 -0.65
N ALA A 866 -24.22 5.63 -1.14
CA ALA A 866 -25.08 6.75 -1.49
C ALA A 866 -25.76 7.40 -0.29
N ARG A 867 -25.87 6.70 0.87
CA ARG A 867 -26.29 7.39 2.10
C ARG A 867 -25.28 8.49 2.36
N GLN A 868 -25.83 9.67 2.50
CA GLN A 868 -25.25 10.80 1.83
C GLN A 868 -24.03 11.27 2.68
N ASP A 869 -24.07 11.13 4.01
CA ASP A 869 -23.02 11.46 5.01
C ASP A 869 -21.84 10.48 5.04
N CYS A 870 -21.87 9.47 4.18
CA CYS A 870 -21.00 8.34 4.29
C CYS A 870 -19.81 8.40 3.34
N SER A 871 -20.05 8.42 2.02
CA SER A 871 -18.99 8.30 1.00
C SER A 871 -18.08 7.06 1.12
N HIS A 872 -18.42 6.04 1.92
CA HIS A 872 -17.51 4.92 2.14
C HIS A 872 -17.33 4.10 0.87
N ASP A 873 -16.07 3.90 0.46
CA ASP A 873 -15.67 3.03 -0.65
C ASP A 873 -16.27 1.64 -0.47
N TRP A 874 -17.16 1.25 -1.39
CA TRP A 874 -17.84 -0.03 -1.42
C TRP A 874 -17.23 -1.02 -2.42
N GLY A 875 -16.31 -0.56 -3.27
CA GLY A 875 -15.77 -1.32 -4.39
C GLY A 875 -15.70 -0.49 -5.68
N ILE A 876 -16.03 -1.13 -6.81
CA ILE A 876 -15.83 -0.57 -8.16
C ILE A 876 -17.08 -0.71 -9.03
N HIS A 877 -17.30 0.23 -9.96
CA HIS A 877 -18.21 0.04 -11.08
C HIS A 877 -17.38 -0.47 -12.25
N VAL A 878 -17.76 -1.63 -12.79
CA VAL A 878 -17.08 -2.26 -13.91
C VAL A 878 -18.04 -2.47 -15.07
N LYS A 879 -17.54 -2.31 -16.29
CA LYS A 879 -18.20 -2.88 -17.46
C LYS A 879 -17.75 -4.34 -17.58
N TYR A 880 -18.68 -5.27 -17.44
CA TYR A 880 -18.51 -6.70 -17.63
C TYR A 880 -19.24 -7.12 -18.90
N ARG A 881 -18.49 -7.54 -19.93
CA ARG A 881 -19.01 -7.79 -21.28
C ARG A 881 -19.76 -6.55 -21.83
N THR A 882 -21.09 -6.61 -21.90
CA THR A 882 -22.00 -5.54 -22.34
C THR A 882 -22.62 -4.74 -21.20
N PHE A 883 -22.60 -5.25 -19.96
CA PHE A 883 -23.30 -4.68 -18.82
C PHE A 883 -22.38 -3.77 -17.99
N GLU A 884 -22.91 -2.65 -17.49
CA GLU A 884 -22.26 -1.89 -16.43
C GLU A 884 -22.87 -2.30 -15.09
N ILE A 885 -22.01 -2.79 -14.18
CA ILE A 885 -22.42 -3.41 -12.93
C ILE A 885 -21.51 -3.00 -11.75
N PRO A 886 -22.07 -2.83 -10.55
CA PRO A 886 -21.29 -2.66 -9.33
C PRO A 886 -20.62 -3.97 -8.95
N VAL A 887 -19.36 -3.94 -8.54
CA VAL A 887 -18.67 -5.06 -7.88
C VAL A 887 -18.23 -4.59 -6.49
N ILE A 888 -18.79 -5.23 -5.47
CA ILE A 888 -18.65 -4.86 -4.06
C ILE A 888 -17.61 -5.72 -3.33
N LYS A 889 -16.93 -5.12 -2.35
CA LYS A 889 -15.97 -5.80 -1.47
C LYS A 889 -16.53 -5.91 -0.05
N ILE A 890 -16.70 -7.13 0.47
CA ILE A 890 -17.35 -7.35 1.78
C ILE A 890 -16.64 -6.64 2.95
N GLU A 891 -15.34 -6.32 2.84
CA GLU A 891 -14.62 -5.52 3.85
C GLU A 891 -15.19 -4.11 4.05
N SER A 892 -15.98 -3.60 3.11
CA SER A 892 -16.68 -2.30 3.18
C SER A 892 -18.08 -2.38 3.80
N PHE A 893 -18.50 -3.58 4.21
CA PHE A 893 -19.82 -3.84 4.75
C PHE A 893 -19.74 -4.55 6.10
N VAL A 894 -20.85 -4.46 6.82
CA VAL A 894 -21.15 -5.26 8.01
C VAL A 894 -22.30 -6.18 7.62
N VAL A 895 -22.16 -7.47 7.86
CA VAL A 895 -23.27 -8.42 7.68
C VAL A 895 -24.12 -8.37 8.94
N GLU A 896 -25.39 -8.06 8.81
CA GLU A 896 -26.36 -8.09 9.90
C GLU A 896 -27.36 -9.23 9.68
N ASP A 897 -27.53 -10.03 10.73
CA ASP A 897 -28.52 -11.10 10.78
C ASP A 897 -29.95 -10.54 10.93
N VAL A 898 -30.87 -10.96 10.06
CA VAL A 898 -32.23 -10.41 10.00
C VAL A 898 -33.11 -10.84 11.19
N ALA A 899 -32.84 -11.99 11.80
CA ALA A 899 -33.65 -12.52 12.91
C ALA A 899 -33.13 -12.07 14.29
N THR A 900 -31.82 -11.85 14.43
CA THR A 900 -31.16 -11.58 15.71
C THR A 900 -30.50 -10.20 15.81
N GLY A 901 -30.39 -9.45 14.72
CA GLY A 901 -29.66 -8.17 14.68
C GLY A 901 -28.14 -8.31 14.81
N ALA A 902 -27.61 -9.54 14.91
CA ALA A 902 -26.20 -9.78 15.16
C ALA A 902 -25.32 -9.30 14.00
N GLN A 903 -24.46 -8.31 14.27
CA GLN A 903 -23.55 -7.72 13.29
C GLN A 903 -22.17 -8.42 13.28
N ARG A 904 -21.68 -8.77 12.08
CA ARG A 904 -20.38 -9.42 11.85
C ARG A 904 -19.60 -8.75 10.73
N LEU A 905 -18.29 -8.59 10.91
CA LEU A 905 -17.36 -8.12 9.88
C LEU A 905 -16.66 -9.29 9.21
N TYR A 906 -16.67 -9.33 7.87
CA TYR A 906 -15.91 -10.30 7.08
C TYR A 906 -14.83 -9.58 6.28
N PRO A 907 -13.55 -10.00 6.33
CA PRO A 907 -12.50 -9.35 5.57
C PRO A 907 -12.53 -9.72 4.08
N LYS A 908 -13.08 -10.88 3.71
CA LYS A 908 -13.04 -11.44 2.35
C LYS A 908 -14.27 -12.31 2.07
N TRP A 909 -14.81 -12.25 0.86
CA TRP A 909 -16.03 -12.98 0.46
C TRP A 909 -15.96 -14.50 0.60
N LYS A 910 -14.75 -15.08 0.57
CA LYS A 910 -14.50 -16.52 0.80
C LYS A 910 -14.75 -16.97 2.24
N ASP A 911 -14.77 -16.04 3.19
CA ASP A 911 -14.92 -16.30 4.63
C ASP A 911 -16.39 -16.11 5.09
N PHE A 912 -17.23 -15.54 4.23
CA PHE A 912 -18.68 -15.42 4.40
C PHE A 912 -19.40 -16.52 3.61
N HIS A 913 -20.14 -17.37 4.34
CA HIS A 913 -20.72 -18.63 3.84
C HIS A 913 -22.26 -18.55 3.76
N PHE A 914 -22.76 -17.70 2.87
CA PHE A 914 -24.19 -17.54 2.54
C PHE A 914 -24.54 -18.25 1.22
N GLU A 915 -25.84 -18.36 0.88
CA GLU A 915 -26.30 -18.90 -0.40
C GLU A 915 -25.83 -18.04 -1.60
N LYS A 916 -24.82 -18.54 -2.32
CA LYS A 916 -24.14 -17.83 -3.42
C LYS A 916 -24.79 -18.10 -4.77
N ILE A 917 -25.71 -17.22 -5.16
CA ILE A 917 -26.44 -17.28 -6.42
C ILE A 917 -25.50 -16.85 -7.59
N PRO A 918 -25.34 -17.64 -8.66
CA PRO A 918 -24.57 -17.24 -9.85
C PRO A 918 -25.27 -16.11 -10.61
N PHE A 919 -24.49 -15.21 -11.24
CA PHE A 919 -25.03 -14.13 -12.07
C PHE A 919 -25.63 -14.63 -13.39
N ASP A 920 -26.88 -14.27 -13.67
CA ASP A 920 -27.55 -14.45 -14.97
C ASP A 920 -27.75 -13.10 -15.68
N ALA A 921 -27.41 -13.06 -16.97
CA ALA A 921 -27.64 -11.90 -17.83
C ALA A 921 -29.14 -11.58 -18.04
N ALA A 922 -30.03 -12.58 -17.90
CA ALA A 922 -31.47 -12.38 -18.00
C ALA A 922 -32.05 -11.57 -16.81
N GLU A 923 -31.41 -11.59 -15.64
CA GLU A 923 -31.83 -10.79 -14.47
C GLU A 923 -31.52 -9.29 -14.66
N MET A 924 -30.50 -8.95 -15.45
CA MET A 924 -30.15 -7.57 -15.81
C MET A 924 -30.95 -6.99 -16.98
N SER A 925 -31.92 -7.76 -17.49
CA SER A 925 -32.69 -7.46 -18.72
C SER A 925 -34.20 -7.31 -18.46
N LYS A 926 -34.60 -7.01 -17.21
CA LYS A 926 -35.98 -6.88 -16.73
C LYS A 926 -36.15 -5.59 -15.93
#